data_AF-A0A212EI47-F1
#
_entry.id   AF-A0A212EI47-F1
#
_cell.length_a   1.000
_cell.length_b   1.000
_cell.length_c   1.000
_cell.angle_alpha   90.00
_cell.angle_beta   90.00
_cell.angle_gamma   90.00
#
_symmetry.space_group_name_H-M   'P 1'
#
loop_
_entity.id
_entity.type
_entity.pdbx_description
1 polymer ?
#
loop_
_entity_poly.entity_id
_entity_poly.type
_entity_poly.pdbx_seq_one_letter_code
_entity_poly.pdbx_strand_id
1 'polypeptide(L)'
;MDKVNEDNCYITHLDDLFLPKDSVSHHPDVKEININPIFPNRTALLHLHNMAMNRAFFWSYILQSRFIRPAINDTYDPGMMYYFLSSVADVSANPYINASSIYFSPNMSYTSSYRGFFNKTMPRFAPRAFRADDFNDPVHLQKISTLNTFFVEDLGAFDPESLSKDYTSDFYRTNEWYSLWLPDKVNKRHDTKTTYQVEIRYANNTNETFTFHGPPGNDEDPGPVNWTKPYFDCGRLNKWLVGAVSPIADIYPRHTQFRHIEFPLYTATVVMEIDYDRIDINQCPTGPGNQGPNRFASTDRCKNETTECEPIHGFGFRRGGYQCRCKPGYRLPGVVRRPYLGEIVERATADQYYNNFDCLEIGWIQRLPVQWERAHPILRALYMDRYYEYVNTTPGRDSLHAERVNVYDVLNYIRGVQPHNCSLYNPTDLFLNGDIAFGAEEQFENQAKMAVRLANFISAFLQVSDPKEVFSGTRVADKPLTEDQMLGETLALVLGDSKVWSAGTYWDRNKFTNRTFFAPFAYKTELNTRKFKLEDLARINKTEDLYTNKPWFQFLKQRWSNNFDNLEKYFLKMKIRNDEVGKYLKQYERYPTYYRAASIKHGHWTQPYYDCDGHLKQWVVTYAAPFFGWDNVKVKLEFKGVVAVTMSLMQLDINQCPDKYYVPNAFKSTDKCDRSSSYCVPIQGRGFEAGGYKCECLQGFEYPFEDQTTYYDGQIVEAEFQNIIEDKQTRIDMFKCRLAGGSAVRADLVLIMALAMFMWWR
;
A
#
# COMPACT_ATOMS: atom_id res chain seq x y z
N MET A 1 20.54 -5.22 -19.14
CA MET A 1 19.13 -5.03 -19.51
C MET A 1 19.03 -4.53 -20.95
N ASP A 2 19.81 -3.51 -21.33
CA ASP A 2 19.83 -2.88 -22.68
C ASP A 2 20.17 -3.81 -23.87
N LYS A 3 20.61 -5.05 -23.60
CA LYS A 3 20.84 -6.07 -24.63
C LYS A 3 19.51 -6.56 -25.22
N VAL A 4 18.41 -6.51 -24.47
CA VAL A 4 17.08 -6.99 -24.90
C VAL A 4 16.17 -5.79 -25.12
N ASN A 5 15.66 -5.66 -26.35
CA ASN A 5 14.75 -4.61 -26.80
C ASN A 5 13.59 -5.25 -27.59
N GLU A 6 12.55 -4.45 -27.90
CA GLU A 6 11.39 -4.90 -28.67
C GLU A 6 11.75 -5.68 -29.95
N ASP A 7 12.70 -5.18 -30.74
CA ASP A 7 13.05 -5.76 -32.04
C ASP A 7 13.75 -7.13 -31.93
N ASN A 8 14.49 -7.38 -30.86
CA ASN A 8 15.35 -8.55 -30.75
C ASN A 8 14.79 -9.62 -29.81
N CYS A 9 13.80 -9.31 -28.98
CA CYS A 9 13.40 -10.17 -27.87
C CYS A 9 12.73 -11.49 -28.33
N TYR A 10 12.24 -11.55 -29.57
CA TYR A 10 11.75 -12.79 -30.19
C TYR A 10 12.87 -13.74 -30.63
N ILE A 11 14.08 -13.22 -30.87
CA ILE A 11 15.22 -13.96 -31.42
C ILE A 11 16.22 -14.32 -30.32
N THR A 12 16.23 -13.58 -29.20
CA THR A 12 17.13 -13.84 -28.06
C THR A 12 16.91 -15.24 -27.45
N HIS A 13 17.90 -15.72 -26.70
CA HIS A 13 17.73 -16.95 -25.93
C HIS A 13 16.73 -16.74 -24.79
N LEU A 14 16.01 -17.80 -24.39
CA LEU A 14 14.97 -17.71 -23.35
C LEU A 14 15.56 -17.25 -22.01
N ASP A 15 16.72 -17.79 -21.61
CA ASP A 15 17.38 -17.39 -20.36
C ASP A 15 17.79 -15.90 -20.33
N ASP A 16 18.08 -15.30 -21.49
CA ASP A 16 18.42 -13.88 -21.60
C ASP A 16 17.19 -12.97 -21.39
N LEU A 17 15.97 -13.51 -21.44
CA LEU A 17 14.72 -12.79 -21.16
C LEU A 17 14.36 -12.74 -19.67
N PHE A 18 15.09 -13.46 -18.82
CA PHE A 18 14.87 -13.50 -17.38
C PHE A 18 16.05 -12.93 -16.62
N LEU A 19 15.76 -12.17 -15.57
CA LEU A 19 16.76 -11.79 -14.59
C LEU A 19 16.79 -12.79 -13.43
N PRO A 20 17.94 -12.91 -12.75
CA PRO A 20 18.07 -13.67 -11.52
C PRO A 20 17.04 -13.27 -10.44
N LYS A 21 16.52 -14.24 -9.68
CA LYS A 21 15.51 -14.02 -8.62
C LYS A 21 16.00 -13.09 -7.51
N ASP A 22 17.29 -13.16 -7.20
CA ASP A 22 18.00 -12.38 -6.18
C ASP A 22 18.23 -10.91 -6.57
N SER A 23 17.84 -10.52 -7.79
CA SER A 23 17.94 -9.13 -8.25
C SER A 23 16.89 -8.20 -7.63
N VAL A 24 15.76 -8.75 -7.17
CA VAL A 24 14.79 -8.03 -6.33
C VAL A 24 15.04 -8.44 -4.88
N SER A 25 15.54 -7.50 -4.08
CA SER A 25 15.79 -7.73 -2.66
C SER A 25 14.58 -7.34 -1.80
N HIS A 26 14.43 -7.96 -0.63
CA HIS A 26 13.37 -7.66 0.36
C HIS A 26 11.96 -7.73 -0.23
N HIS A 27 11.58 -8.91 -0.71
CA HIS A 27 10.16 -9.15 -1.01
C HIS A 27 9.35 -8.96 0.28
N PRO A 28 8.22 -8.22 0.24
CA PRO A 28 7.36 -8.07 1.41
C PRO A 28 6.89 -9.44 1.90
N ASP A 29 7.19 -9.78 3.16
CA ASP A 29 6.64 -10.97 3.81
C ASP A 29 5.38 -10.59 4.59
N VAL A 30 4.26 -11.17 4.21
CA VAL A 30 2.94 -10.95 4.81
C VAL A 30 2.90 -11.34 6.29
N LYS A 31 3.73 -12.31 6.68
CA LYS A 31 3.83 -12.77 8.09
C LYS A 31 4.40 -11.69 8.99
N GLU A 32 5.27 -10.84 8.46
CA GLU A 32 5.98 -9.82 9.21
C GLU A 32 5.34 -8.42 9.15
N ILE A 33 4.38 -8.17 8.25
CA ILE A 33 3.78 -6.83 8.03
C ILE A 33 3.29 -6.14 9.31
N ASN A 34 2.75 -6.92 10.25
CA ASN A 34 2.19 -6.39 11.49
C ASN A 34 3.23 -6.29 12.62
N ILE A 35 4.44 -6.81 12.42
CA ILE A 35 5.50 -6.90 13.43
C ILE A 35 6.64 -5.96 13.06
N ASN A 36 7.15 -6.07 11.84
CA ASN A 36 8.26 -5.30 11.31
C ASN A 36 7.74 -4.22 10.37
N PRO A 37 8.33 -3.01 10.42
CA PRO A 37 7.96 -1.97 9.49
C PRO A 37 8.45 -2.31 8.08
N ILE A 38 7.63 -1.94 7.10
CA ILE A 38 7.94 -2.17 5.70
C ILE A 38 8.76 -0.99 5.23
N PHE A 39 9.89 -1.27 4.58
CA PHE A 39 10.71 -0.21 4.01
C PHE A 39 9.89 0.65 3.03
N PRO A 40 10.05 1.98 3.06
CA PRO A 40 9.35 2.91 2.16
C PRO A 40 9.45 2.51 0.68
N ASN A 41 10.60 2.01 0.24
CA ASN A 41 10.83 1.52 -1.13
C ASN A 41 10.16 0.19 -1.48
N ARG A 42 9.57 -0.51 -0.52
CA ARG A 42 8.84 -1.77 -0.72
C ARG A 42 7.34 -1.62 -0.60
N THR A 43 6.85 -0.42 -0.28
CA THR A 43 5.42 -0.10 -0.22
C THR A 43 4.70 -0.35 -1.55
N ALA A 44 5.32 -0.07 -2.70
CA ALA A 44 4.76 -0.35 -4.02
C ALA A 44 4.64 -1.86 -4.31
N LEU A 45 5.66 -2.64 -3.93
CA LEU A 45 5.61 -4.11 -4.03
C LEU A 45 4.55 -4.69 -3.10
N LEU A 46 4.45 -4.18 -1.87
CA LEU A 46 3.39 -4.58 -0.95
C LEU A 46 2.00 -4.30 -1.54
N HIS A 47 1.82 -3.14 -2.17
CA HIS A 47 0.54 -2.84 -2.82
C HIS A 47 0.25 -3.78 -3.99
N LEU A 48 1.26 -4.14 -4.80
CA LEU A 48 1.12 -5.13 -5.87
C LEU A 48 0.67 -6.49 -5.32
N HIS A 49 1.29 -6.92 -4.21
CA HIS A 49 0.90 -8.11 -3.46
C HIS A 49 -0.56 -8.04 -3.00
N ASN A 50 -0.95 -6.98 -2.31
CA ASN A 50 -2.31 -6.80 -1.76
C ASN A 50 -3.36 -6.74 -2.88
N MET A 51 -3.03 -6.14 -4.03
CA MET A 51 -3.90 -6.12 -5.21
C MET A 51 -4.09 -7.52 -5.82
N ALA A 52 -3.01 -8.29 -5.99
CA ALA A 52 -3.11 -9.67 -6.50
C ALA A 52 -3.98 -10.53 -5.58
N MET A 53 -3.77 -10.42 -4.27
CA MET A 53 -4.53 -11.12 -3.24
C MET A 53 -6.01 -10.70 -3.22
N ASN A 54 -6.28 -9.40 -3.25
CA ASN A 54 -7.63 -8.83 -3.33
C ASN A 54 -8.41 -9.40 -4.53
N ARG A 55 -7.81 -9.48 -5.71
CA ARG A 55 -8.44 -10.05 -6.90
C ARG A 55 -8.64 -11.55 -6.78
N ALA A 56 -7.66 -12.29 -6.29
CA ALA A 56 -7.79 -13.73 -6.07
C ALA A 56 -8.96 -14.06 -5.12
N PHE A 57 -9.13 -13.28 -4.05
CA PHE A 57 -10.27 -13.42 -3.14
C PHE A 57 -11.60 -13.12 -3.80
N PHE A 58 -11.71 -12.00 -4.52
CA PHE A 58 -12.94 -11.64 -5.21
C PHE A 58 -13.38 -12.76 -6.16
N TRP A 59 -12.47 -13.22 -7.02
CA TRP A 59 -12.78 -14.27 -7.99
C TRP A 59 -13.10 -15.60 -7.32
N SER A 60 -12.38 -15.98 -6.27
CA SER A 60 -12.69 -17.21 -5.53
C SER A 60 -14.06 -17.15 -4.85
N TYR A 61 -14.45 -16.00 -4.30
CA TYR A 61 -15.77 -15.77 -3.70
C TYR A 61 -16.90 -15.82 -4.74
N ILE A 62 -16.80 -15.03 -5.82
CA ILE A 62 -17.91 -14.87 -6.76
C ILE A 62 -18.19 -16.15 -7.54
N LEU A 63 -17.14 -16.90 -7.90
CA LEU A 63 -17.24 -18.17 -8.62
C LEU A 63 -17.92 -19.26 -7.79
N GLN A 64 -17.82 -19.20 -6.46
CA GLN A 64 -18.47 -20.12 -5.52
C GLN A 64 -19.81 -19.57 -4.98
N SER A 65 -20.17 -18.32 -5.25
CA SER A 65 -21.41 -17.69 -4.73
C SER A 65 -22.70 -18.40 -5.17
N ARG A 66 -22.65 -19.21 -6.25
CA ARG A 66 -23.77 -20.05 -6.71
C ARG A 66 -24.31 -21.04 -5.66
N PHE A 67 -23.50 -21.41 -4.67
CA PHE A 67 -23.93 -22.30 -3.58
C PHE A 67 -24.84 -21.60 -2.56
N ILE A 68 -24.80 -20.26 -2.53
CA ILE A 68 -25.65 -19.38 -1.70
C ILE A 68 -27.03 -19.25 -2.37
N ARG A 69 -27.03 -18.84 -3.65
CA ARG A 69 -28.26 -18.66 -4.44
C ARG A 69 -28.24 -19.62 -5.64
N PRO A 70 -28.89 -20.79 -5.56
CA PRO A 70 -28.92 -21.71 -6.69
C PRO A 70 -29.62 -21.06 -7.88
N ALA A 71 -28.94 -21.05 -9.02
CA ALA A 71 -29.47 -20.59 -10.29
C ALA A 71 -30.70 -21.41 -10.69
N ILE A 72 -31.89 -20.80 -10.65
CA ILE A 72 -33.12 -21.46 -11.13
C ILE A 72 -33.17 -21.42 -12.66
N ASN A 73 -32.73 -20.32 -13.30
CA ASN A 73 -32.80 -20.11 -14.76
C ASN A 73 -31.56 -19.44 -15.39
N ASP A 74 -30.57 -19.01 -14.61
CA ASP A 74 -29.48 -18.15 -15.10
C ASP A 74 -28.20 -18.23 -14.25
N THR A 75 -27.03 -18.16 -14.88
CA THR A 75 -25.74 -18.16 -14.16
C THR A 75 -25.48 -16.82 -13.49
N TYR A 76 -25.14 -16.82 -12.20
CA TYR A 76 -24.66 -15.65 -11.46
C TYR A 76 -23.21 -15.25 -11.79
N ASP A 77 -22.58 -15.98 -12.74
CA ASP A 77 -21.19 -15.76 -13.13
C ASP A 77 -20.97 -14.40 -13.81
N PRO A 78 -19.88 -13.70 -13.47
CA PRO A 78 -19.46 -12.49 -14.17
C PRO A 78 -19.31 -12.73 -15.66
N GLY A 79 -19.81 -11.80 -16.46
CA GLY A 79 -19.63 -11.81 -17.90
C GLY A 79 -18.23 -11.35 -18.30
N MET A 80 -17.91 -11.48 -19.59
CA MET A 80 -16.59 -11.21 -20.13
C MET A 80 -16.21 -9.71 -20.04
N MET A 81 -17.19 -8.80 -20.16
CA MET A 81 -16.91 -7.37 -20.00
C MET A 81 -16.51 -7.04 -18.56
N TYR A 82 -17.11 -7.72 -17.58
CA TYR A 82 -16.70 -7.62 -16.18
C TYR A 82 -15.21 -7.92 -16.01
N TYR A 83 -14.73 -9.05 -16.55
CA TYR A 83 -13.31 -9.42 -16.46
C TYR A 83 -12.39 -8.35 -17.05
N PHE A 84 -12.70 -7.87 -18.26
CA PHE A 84 -11.89 -6.85 -18.94
C PHE A 84 -11.84 -5.53 -18.17
N LEU A 85 -13.00 -5.01 -17.77
CA LEU A 85 -13.06 -3.73 -17.06
C LEU A 85 -12.49 -3.83 -15.63
N SER A 86 -12.55 -5.02 -15.02
CA SER A 86 -11.91 -5.31 -13.73
C SER A 86 -10.38 -5.23 -13.84
N SER A 87 -9.78 -5.87 -14.85
CA SER A 87 -8.33 -5.76 -15.11
C SER A 87 -7.90 -4.34 -15.49
N VAL A 88 -8.73 -3.59 -16.23
CA VAL A 88 -8.47 -2.18 -16.52
C VAL A 88 -8.41 -1.35 -15.25
N ALA A 89 -9.38 -1.53 -14.35
CA ALA A 89 -9.46 -0.76 -13.11
C ALA A 89 -8.23 -0.98 -12.20
N ASP A 90 -7.64 -2.17 -12.25
CA ASP A 90 -6.40 -2.47 -11.53
C ASP A 90 -5.23 -1.61 -12.01
N VAL A 91 -5.11 -1.43 -13.34
CA VAL A 91 -4.04 -0.64 -13.97
C VAL A 91 -4.34 0.86 -13.93
N SER A 92 -5.62 1.25 -14.01
CA SER A 92 -6.02 2.65 -14.04
C SER A 92 -5.93 3.32 -12.66
N ALA A 93 -6.19 2.59 -11.59
CA ALA A 93 -6.18 3.14 -10.23
C ALA A 93 -4.77 3.39 -9.68
N ASN A 94 -3.76 2.69 -10.21
CA ASN A 94 -2.40 2.84 -9.75
C ASN A 94 -1.41 3.01 -10.92
N PRO A 95 -0.75 4.20 -11.03
CA PRO A 95 0.31 4.45 -11.99
C PRO A 95 1.51 3.50 -11.91
N TYR A 96 1.73 2.83 -10.78
CA TYR A 96 2.83 1.87 -10.61
C TYR A 96 2.52 0.49 -11.21
N ILE A 97 1.25 0.10 -11.33
CA ILE A 97 0.87 -1.17 -11.95
C ILE A 97 0.81 -0.96 -13.47
N ASN A 98 1.53 -1.78 -14.22
CA ASN A 98 1.59 -1.68 -15.69
C ASN A 98 0.67 -2.69 -16.38
N ALA A 99 0.46 -3.87 -15.78
CA ALA A 99 -0.48 -4.86 -16.29
C ALA A 99 -1.20 -5.62 -15.17
N SER A 100 -2.43 -6.03 -15.48
CA SER A 100 -3.25 -6.93 -14.68
C SER A 100 -3.82 -8.00 -15.60
N SER A 101 -3.80 -9.24 -15.16
CA SER A 101 -4.31 -10.36 -15.94
C SER A 101 -4.83 -11.48 -15.07
N ILE A 102 -5.80 -12.21 -15.61
CA ILE A 102 -6.33 -13.44 -15.01
C ILE A 102 -6.15 -14.52 -16.05
N TYR A 103 -5.46 -15.60 -15.71
CA TYR A 103 -5.20 -16.72 -16.61
C TYR A 103 -5.93 -17.94 -16.12
N PHE A 104 -6.88 -18.44 -16.90
CA PHE A 104 -7.56 -19.70 -16.59
C PHE A 104 -6.77 -20.88 -17.13
N SER A 105 -6.79 -21.97 -16.35
CA SER A 105 -6.36 -23.28 -16.80
C SER A 105 -7.24 -23.77 -17.97
N PRO A 106 -6.69 -24.60 -18.89
CA PRO A 106 -7.41 -25.24 -19.98
C PRO A 106 -8.79 -25.79 -19.60
N ASN A 107 -9.85 -25.42 -20.34
CA ASN A 107 -11.20 -25.94 -20.13
C ASN A 107 -11.77 -25.70 -18.70
N MET A 108 -11.32 -24.67 -17.98
CA MET A 108 -11.77 -24.42 -16.59
C MET A 108 -12.59 -23.14 -16.40
N SER A 109 -12.78 -22.33 -17.45
CA SER A 109 -13.54 -21.07 -17.34
C SER A 109 -14.99 -21.23 -17.83
N TYR A 110 -15.94 -20.96 -16.94
CA TYR A 110 -17.35 -20.78 -17.28
C TYR A 110 -17.65 -19.32 -17.58
N THR A 111 -18.63 -19.06 -18.44
CA THR A 111 -19.03 -17.69 -18.77
C THR A 111 -20.52 -17.60 -19.07
N SER A 112 -21.11 -16.46 -18.71
CA SER A 112 -22.47 -16.08 -19.08
C SER A 112 -22.55 -15.33 -20.42
N SER A 113 -21.41 -15.05 -21.07
CA SER A 113 -21.33 -14.20 -22.27
C SER A 113 -21.72 -14.88 -23.58
N TYR A 114 -22.06 -16.16 -23.57
CA TYR A 114 -22.53 -16.91 -24.74
C TYR A 114 -23.77 -17.73 -24.41
N ARG A 115 -24.73 -17.79 -25.34
CA ARG A 115 -25.95 -18.58 -25.19
C ARG A 115 -25.60 -20.06 -25.09
N GLY A 116 -26.12 -20.76 -24.07
CA GLY A 116 -25.91 -22.19 -23.88
C GLY A 116 -24.63 -22.59 -23.12
N PHE A 117 -23.83 -21.62 -22.64
CA PHE A 117 -22.59 -21.89 -21.88
C PHE A 117 -22.77 -22.31 -20.41
N PHE A 118 -23.97 -22.73 -20.01
CA PHE A 118 -24.23 -23.15 -18.62
C PHE A 118 -23.40 -24.37 -18.20
N ASN A 119 -23.17 -25.33 -19.11
CA ASN A 119 -22.40 -26.56 -18.86
C ASN A 119 -21.12 -26.67 -19.70
N LYS A 120 -20.74 -25.63 -20.43
CA LYS A 120 -19.60 -25.64 -21.36
C LYS A 120 -18.52 -24.69 -20.85
N THR A 121 -17.27 -25.15 -20.88
CA THR A 121 -16.11 -24.32 -20.54
C THR A 121 -15.45 -23.77 -21.80
N MET A 122 -14.74 -22.66 -21.68
CA MET A 122 -13.91 -22.15 -22.78
C MET A 122 -12.60 -22.95 -22.85
N PRO A 123 -12.08 -23.24 -24.05
CA PRO A 123 -10.79 -23.92 -24.20
C PRO A 123 -9.64 -23.19 -23.52
N ARG A 124 -9.60 -21.87 -23.69
CA ARG A 124 -8.66 -20.92 -23.09
C ARG A 124 -9.39 -19.60 -22.83
N PHE A 125 -9.03 -18.92 -21.77
CA PHE A 125 -9.53 -17.58 -21.46
C PHE A 125 -8.54 -16.87 -20.57
N ALA A 126 -8.06 -15.72 -21.04
CA ALA A 126 -7.05 -14.95 -20.33
C ALA A 126 -7.22 -13.45 -20.58
N PRO A 127 -8.15 -12.77 -19.89
CA PRO A 127 -8.26 -11.32 -19.94
C PRO A 127 -6.98 -10.69 -19.39
N ARG A 128 -6.33 -9.86 -20.22
CA ARG A 128 -5.16 -9.06 -19.84
C ARG A 128 -5.40 -7.60 -20.21
N ALA A 129 -5.19 -6.72 -19.25
CA ALA A 129 -5.12 -5.28 -19.45
C ALA A 129 -3.68 -4.81 -19.21
N PHE A 130 -3.18 -3.94 -20.08
CA PHE A 130 -1.87 -3.33 -19.91
C PHE A 130 -1.88 -1.89 -20.39
N ARG A 131 -1.03 -1.08 -19.77
CA ARG A 131 -0.85 0.32 -20.13
C ARG A 131 -0.05 0.43 -21.42
N ALA A 132 -0.57 1.15 -22.41
CA ALA A 132 0.19 1.53 -23.57
C ALA A 132 0.39 3.03 -23.58
N ASP A 133 1.61 3.42 -23.87
CA ASP A 133 2.03 4.80 -23.90
C ASP A 133 2.46 5.16 -25.33
N ASP A 134 1.49 5.13 -26.23
CA ASP A 134 1.74 5.43 -27.64
C ASP A 134 1.58 6.93 -27.88
N PHE A 135 2.71 7.64 -27.88
CA PHE A 135 2.79 9.08 -28.18
C PHE A 135 2.27 9.43 -29.58
N ASN A 136 2.17 8.45 -30.48
CA ASN A 136 1.64 8.63 -31.84
C ASN A 136 0.14 8.37 -31.93
N ASP A 137 -0.52 8.01 -30.83
CA ASP A 137 -1.96 7.84 -30.81
C ASP A 137 -2.66 9.18 -31.10
N PRO A 138 -3.59 9.27 -32.08
CA PRO A 138 -4.33 10.49 -32.37
C PRO A 138 -5.11 11.05 -31.17
N VAL A 139 -5.36 10.24 -30.14
CA VAL A 139 -5.94 10.68 -28.87
C VAL A 139 -5.04 11.71 -28.14
N HIS A 140 -3.73 11.59 -28.27
CA HIS A 140 -2.76 12.46 -27.58
C HIS A 140 -2.28 13.58 -28.51
N LEU A 141 -3.11 14.62 -28.65
CA LEU A 141 -2.82 15.80 -29.49
C LEU A 141 -1.46 16.45 -29.19
N GLN A 142 -1.04 16.43 -27.92
CA GLN A 142 0.23 17.01 -27.47
C GLN A 142 1.43 16.06 -27.62
N LYS A 143 1.21 14.79 -27.99
CA LYS A 143 2.24 13.74 -28.05
C LYS A 143 3.03 13.57 -26.75
N ILE A 144 2.34 13.70 -25.61
CA ILE A 144 2.91 13.52 -24.27
C ILE A 144 2.30 12.25 -23.66
N SER A 145 3.11 11.52 -22.89
CA SER A 145 2.67 10.38 -22.10
C SER A 145 1.66 10.84 -21.05
N THR A 146 0.44 10.32 -21.14
CA THR A 146 -0.58 10.55 -20.11
C THR A 146 -0.78 9.34 -19.20
N LEU A 147 -0.13 8.20 -19.50
CA LEU A 147 -0.30 6.91 -18.80
C LEU A 147 -1.76 6.40 -18.69
N ASN A 148 -2.69 7.01 -19.43
CA ASN A 148 -4.15 6.82 -19.30
C ASN A 148 -4.77 6.03 -20.46
N THR A 149 -3.95 5.48 -21.35
CA THR A 149 -4.40 4.61 -22.44
C THR A 149 -4.12 3.16 -22.10
N PHE A 150 -5.16 2.32 -22.17
CA PHE A 150 -5.09 0.91 -21.84
C PHE A 150 -5.50 0.04 -23.02
N PHE A 151 -4.70 -0.98 -23.30
CA PHE A 151 -5.09 -2.07 -24.18
C PHE A 151 -5.61 -3.22 -23.35
N VAL A 152 -6.71 -3.80 -23.82
CA VAL A 152 -7.32 -4.95 -23.17
C VAL A 152 -7.59 -6.00 -24.22
N GLU A 153 -7.08 -7.19 -24.01
CA GLU A 153 -7.28 -8.29 -24.92
C GLU A 153 -7.39 -9.61 -24.18
N ASP A 154 -7.99 -10.58 -24.85
CA ASP A 154 -8.05 -11.95 -24.38
C ASP A 154 -6.90 -12.76 -24.98
N LEU A 155 -5.88 -13.03 -24.18
CA LEU A 155 -4.73 -13.83 -24.58
C LEU A 155 -5.08 -15.31 -24.82
N GLY A 156 -6.28 -15.75 -24.41
CA GLY A 156 -6.79 -17.07 -24.75
C GLY A 156 -7.36 -17.17 -26.15
N ALA A 157 -7.45 -16.05 -26.90
CA ALA A 157 -8.00 -16.03 -28.25
C ALA A 157 -6.88 -15.96 -29.30
N PHE A 158 -6.44 -17.11 -29.78
CA PHE A 158 -5.43 -17.27 -30.81
C PHE A 158 -5.70 -18.52 -31.66
N ASP A 159 -4.98 -18.64 -32.77
CA ASP A 159 -5.07 -19.82 -33.62
C ASP A 159 -4.52 -21.05 -32.88
N PRO A 160 -5.29 -22.13 -32.68
CA PRO A 160 -4.85 -23.32 -31.93
C PRO A 160 -3.55 -23.95 -32.44
N GLU A 161 -3.18 -23.73 -33.70
CA GLU A 161 -1.91 -24.21 -34.25
C GLU A 161 -0.68 -23.42 -33.74
N SER A 162 -0.89 -22.22 -33.20
CA SER A 162 0.18 -21.32 -32.76
C SER A 162 0.60 -21.57 -31.30
N LEU A 163 1.44 -22.59 -31.09
CA LEU A 163 1.97 -22.94 -29.76
C LEU A 163 2.68 -21.78 -29.03
N SER A 164 3.35 -20.90 -29.76
CA SER A 164 4.04 -19.73 -29.16
C SER A 164 3.11 -18.72 -28.49
N LYS A 165 1.81 -18.74 -28.84
CA LYS A 165 0.78 -17.88 -28.23
C LYS A 165 0.02 -18.58 -27.11
N ASP A 166 0.14 -19.90 -26.97
CA ASP A 166 -0.52 -20.65 -25.91
C ASP A 166 0.22 -20.46 -24.59
N TYR A 167 -0.32 -19.60 -23.73
CA TYR A 167 0.23 -19.28 -22.40
C TYR A 167 0.34 -20.48 -21.45
N THR A 168 -0.30 -21.60 -21.78
CA THR A 168 -0.22 -22.85 -21.00
C THR A 168 0.90 -23.77 -21.46
N SER A 169 1.49 -23.49 -22.62
CA SER A 169 2.55 -24.30 -23.21
C SER A 169 3.94 -23.85 -22.76
N ASP A 170 4.90 -24.77 -22.83
CA ASP A 170 6.31 -24.48 -22.57
C ASP A 170 6.96 -23.63 -23.68
N PHE A 171 6.33 -23.55 -24.86
CA PHE A 171 6.78 -22.71 -25.97
C PHE A 171 6.46 -21.23 -25.78
N TYR A 172 5.61 -20.90 -24.80
CA TYR A 172 5.30 -19.53 -24.44
C TYR A 172 6.45 -18.95 -23.61
N ARG A 173 7.18 -18.00 -24.20
CA ARG A 173 8.50 -17.55 -23.70
C ARG A 173 8.48 -16.98 -22.28
N THR A 174 7.34 -16.48 -21.80
CA THR A 174 7.22 -15.87 -20.46
C THR A 174 6.30 -16.67 -19.53
N ASN A 175 6.21 -17.98 -19.67
CA ASN A 175 5.22 -18.82 -18.97
C ASN A 175 5.51 -19.11 -17.48
N GLU A 176 6.65 -18.65 -16.90
CA GLU A 176 7.03 -19.01 -15.51
C GLU A 176 5.91 -18.67 -14.50
N TRP A 177 5.21 -17.54 -14.68
CA TRP A 177 4.10 -17.14 -13.80
C TRP A 177 2.94 -18.14 -13.78
N TYR A 178 2.68 -18.85 -14.89
CA TYR A 178 1.64 -19.86 -14.98
C TYR A 178 2.01 -21.09 -14.13
N SER A 179 3.25 -21.54 -14.28
CA SER A 179 3.80 -22.73 -13.61
C SER A 179 3.91 -22.63 -12.09
N LEU A 180 3.78 -21.42 -11.52
CA LEU A 180 3.85 -21.20 -10.06
C LEU A 180 2.70 -21.87 -9.30
N TRP A 181 1.51 -21.90 -9.91
CA TRP A 181 0.31 -22.46 -9.28
C TRP A 181 -0.47 -23.40 -10.21
N LEU A 182 -0.30 -23.29 -11.53
CA LEU A 182 -1.04 -24.05 -12.51
C LEU A 182 -0.13 -24.95 -13.36
N PRO A 183 -0.59 -26.15 -13.76
CA PRO A 183 -1.82 -26.79 -13.29
C PRO A 183 -1.73 -27.15 -11.79
N ASP A 184 -2.88 -27.17 -11.11
CA ASP A 184 -2.96 -27.46 -9.68
C ASP A 184 -2.54 -28.90 -9.35
N LYS A 185 -1.24 -29.10 -9.08
CA LYS A 185 -0.66 -30.39 -8.72
C LYS A 185 -0.58 -30.49 -7.20
N VAL A 186 -1.46 -31.29 -6.61
CA VAL A 186 -1.51 -31.48 -5.15
C VAL A 186 -0.89 -32.81 -4.75
N ASN A 187 0.10 -32.78 -3.85
CA ASN A 187 0.78 -34.00 -3.34
C ASN A 187 -0.13 -34.87 -2.44
N LYS A 188 -1.15 -34.27 -1.81
CA LYS A 188 -2.10 -34.93 -0.90
C LYS A 188 -3.50 -35.01 -1.52
N ARG A 189 -4.49 -34.31 -0.92
CA ARG A 189 -5.87 -34.22 -1.40
C ARG A 189 -6.21 -32.78 -1.67
N HIS A 190 -7.07 -32.54 -2.65
CA HIS A 190 -7.57 -31.22 -2.99
C HIS A 190 -8.39 -30.60 -1.84
N ASP A 191 -9.03 -31.41 -1.00
CA ASP A 191 -9.88 -30.97 0.13
C ASP A 191 -9.15 -30.18 1.22
N THR A 192 -7.82 -30.12 1.21
CA THR A 192 -7.03 -29.38 2.22
C THR A 192 -6.84 -27.90 1.89
N LYS A 193 -7.44 -27.38 0.82
CA LYS A 193 -7.35 -25.96 0.47
C LYS A 193 -8.03 -25.07 1.52
N THR A 194 -7.45 -23.90 1.73
CA THR A 194 -7.91 -22.91 2.71
C THR A 194 -9.35 -22.49 2.49
N THR A 195 -10.08 -22.36 3.59
CA THR A 195 -11.45 -21.85 3.61
C THR A 195 -11.54 -20.55 4.40
N TYR A 196 -12.42 -19.68 3.92
CA TYR A 196 -12.75 -18.40 4.53
C TYR A 196 -14.25 -18.39 4.83
N GLN A 197 -14.60 -17.88 6.00
CA GLN A 197 -15.98 -17.80 6.45
C GLN A 197 -16.46 -16.35 6.46
N VAL A 198 -17.62 -16.12 5.87
CA VAL A 198 -18.27 -14.81 5.79
C VAL A 198 -19.67 -14.90 6.38
N GLU A 199 -19.95 -14.06 7.36
CA GLU A 199 -21.30 -13.87 7.89
C GLU A 199 -21.95 -12.71 7.14
N ILE A 200 -22.92 -13.01 6.28
CA ILE A 200 -23.64 -12.06 5.44
C ILE A 200 -24.97 -11.70 6.08
N ARG A 201 -25.24 -10.42 6.22
CA ARG A 201 -26.52 -9.88 6.68
C ARG A 201 -27.14 -8.98 5.63
N TYR A 202 -28.22 -9.43 5.02
CA TYR A 202 -28.89 -8.69 3.95
C TYR A 202 -29.81 -7.58 4.50
N ALA A 203 -30.25 -6.68 3.60
CA ALA A 203 -31.20 -5.60 3.91
C ALA A 203 -32.49 -6.10 4.59
N ASN A 204 -32.94 -7.32 4.28
CA ASN A 204 -34.15 -7.91 4.84
C ASN A 204 -33.96 -8.51 6.25
N ASN A 205 -32.84 -8.25 6.93
CA ASN A 205 -32.44 -8.86 8.21
C ASN A 205 -32.20 -10.37 8.17
N THR A 206 -32.11 -10.99 6.99
CA THR A 206 -31.70 -12.39 6.87
C THR A 206 -30.20 -12.51 7.09
N ASN A 207 -29.80 -13.46 7.94
CA ASN A 207 -28.41 -13.79 8.19
C ASN A 207 -28.09 -15.09 7.47
N GLU A 208 -26.94 -15.13 6.80
CA GLU A 208 -26.43 -16.29 6.09
C GLU A 208 -24.94 -16.42 6.33
N THR A 209 -24.46 -17.64 6.55
CA THR A 209 -23.03 -17.91 6.70
C THR A 209 -22.54 -18.63 5.46
N PHE A 210 -21.59 -18.03 4.76
CA PHE A 210 -21.00 -18.61 3.56
C PHE A 210 -19.54 -18.94 3.80
N THR A 211 -19.17 -20.18 3.50
CA THR A 211 -17.79 -20.67 3.54
C THR A 211 -17.34 -20.96 2.12
N PHE A 212 -16.21 -20.39 1.71
CA PHE A 212 -15.66 -20.59 0.37
C PHE A 212 -14.17 -20.89 0.43
N HIS A 213 -13.66 -21.59 -0.58
CA HIS A 213 -12.24 -21.84 -0.74
C HIS A 213 -11.54 -20.63 -1.35
N GLY A 214 -10.37 -20.24 -0.85
CA GLY A 214 -9.63 -19.07 -1.33
C GLY A 214 -8.17 -19.39 -1.68
N PRO A 215 -7.36 -18.34 -1.96
CA PRO A 215 -5.90 -18.47 -1.99
C PRO A 215 -5.37 -18.92 -0.61
N PRO A 216 -4.12 -19.41 -0.53
CA PRO A 216 -3.47 -19.80 0.73
C PRO A 216 -3.52 -18.70 1.79
N GLY A 217 -3.50 -19.10 3.06
CA GLY A 217 -3.48 -18.16 4.18
C GLY A 217 -2.14 -17.43 4.32
N ASN A 218 -2.13 -16.29 4.99
CA ASN A 218 -0.88 -15.55 5.29
C ASN A 218 0.10 -16.38 6.13
N ASP A 219 -0.41 -17.31 6.93
CA ASP A 219 0.33 -18.20 7.81
C ASP A 219 0.96 -19.40 7.08
N GLU A 220 0.50 -19.71 5.87
CA GLU A 220 0.90 -20.91 5.11
C GLU A 220 2.19 -20.71 4.31
N ASP A 221 2.78 -21.80 3.84
CA ASP A 221 3.98 -21.81 2.99
C ASP A 221 3.81 -22.84 1.86
N PRO A 222 3.80 -22.44 0.57
CA PRO A 222 3.93 -21.07 0.06
C PRO A 222 2.77 -20.17 0.48
N GLY A 223 3.05 -18.88 0.70
CA GLY A 223 2.07 -17.87 1.06
C GLY A 223 1.03 -17.58 -0.05
N PRO A 224 0.11 -16.61 0.17
CA PRO A 224 -0.99 -16.30 -0.77
C PRO A 224 -0.52 -15.82 -2.14
N VAL A 225 0.71 -15.29 -2.23
CA VAL A 225 1.26 -14.67 -3.42
C VAL A 225 2.70 -15.13 -3.60
N ASN A 226 3.00 -15.60 -4.81
CA ASN A 226 4.35 -15.93 -5.22
C ASN A 226 4.87 -14.89 -6.22
N TRP A 227 6.15 -14.55 -6.10
CA TRP A 227 6.82 -13.60 -6.98
C TRP A 227 7.42 -14.30 -8.20
N THR A 228 7.29 -13.68 -9.37
CA THR A 228 7.95 -14.14 -10.60
C THR A 228 9.43 -13.75 -10.58
N LYS A 229 10.26 -14.43 -11.38
CA LYS A 229 11.51 -13.81 -11.82
C LYS A 229 11.20 -12.53 -12.58
N PRO A 230 12.04 -11.49 -12.49
CA PRO A 230 11.90 -10.37 -13.40
C PRO A 230 12.12 -10.86 -14.83
N TYR A 231 11.27 -10.44 -15.75
CA TYR A 231 11.30 -10.93 -17.13
C TYR A 231 10.94 -9.81 -18.12
N PHE A 232 11.35 -9.96 -19.37
CA PHE A 232 11.02 -9.00 -20.43
C PHE A 232 9.74 -9.41 -21.20
N ASP A 233 8.72 -8.56 -21.22
CA ASP A 233 7.45 -8.84 -21.91
C ASP A 233 7.48 -8.43 -23.39
N CYS A 234 7.70 -9.43 -24.26
CA CYS A 234 7.82 -9.26 -25.71
C CYS A 234 6.51 -8.98 -26.44
N GLY A 235 6.49 -7.90 -27.24
CA GLY A 235 5.43 -7.57 -28.19
C GLY A 235 4.18 -6.98 -27.57
N ARG A 236 4.25 -6.58 -26.29
CA ARG A 236 3.15 -5.94 -25.56
C ARG A 236 3.66 -4.70 -24.84
N LEU A 237 4.19 -4.87 -23.62
CA LEU A 237 4.75 -3.77 -22.84
C LEU A 237 6.18 -3.42 -23.27
N ASN A 238 6.94 -4.38 -23.82
CA ASN A 238 8.34 -4.22 -24.24
C ASN A 238 9.23 -3.65 -23.12
N LYS A 239 9.00 -4.13 -21.89
CA LYS A 239 9.69 -3.69 -20.66
C LYS A 239 10.04 -4.86 -19.78
N TRP A 240 11.01 -4.62 -18.89
CA TRP A 240 11.31 -5.52 -17.78
C TRP A 240 10.25 -5.38 -16.69
N LEU A 241 9.66 -6.50 -16.28
CA LEU A 241 8.54 -6.55 -15.35
C LEU A 241 8.81 -7.53 -14.21
N VAL A 242 8.19 -7.28 -13.07
CA VAL A 242 8.08 -8.23 -11.96
C VAL A 242 6.62 -8.45 -11.64
N GLY A 243 6.22 -9.72 -11.54
CA GLY A 243 4.86 -10.14 -11.29
C GLY A 243 4.64 -10.65 -9.87
N ALA A 244 3.50 -10.31 -9.31
CA ALA A 244 2.90 -10.96 -8.13
C ALA A 244 1.77 -11.89 -8.61
N VAL A 245 1.83 -13.17 -8.22
CA VAL A 245 0.91 -14.21 -8.69
C VAL A 245 0.15 -14.85 -7.55
N SER A 246 -1.19 -14.82 -7.61
CA SER A 246 -2.06 -15.44 -6.60
C SER A 246 -3.08 -16.39 -7.26
N PRO A 247 -3.32 -17.58 -6.69
CA PRO A 247 -4.24 -18.56 -7.28
C PRO A 247 -5.70 -18.24 -6.95
N ILE A 248 -6.60 -18.56 -7.88
CA ILE A 248 -8.05 -18.48 -7.73
C ILE A 248 -8.57 -19.89 -7.47
N ALA A 249 -9.28 -20.07 -6.37
CA ALA A 249 -9.90 -21.33 -6.00
C ALA A 249 -11.37 -21.37 -6.46
N ASP A 250 -11.77 -22.51 -7.00
CA ASP A 250 -13.16 -22.78 -7.37
C ASP A 250 -13.48 -24.26 -7.15
N ILE A 251 -14.76 -24.60 -7.10
CA ILE A 251 -15.23 -25.97 -7.00
C ILE A 251 -15.48 -26.49 -8.42
N TYR A 252 -14.72 -27.52 -8.81
CA TYR A 252 -14.70 -28.04 -10.17
C TYR A 252 -14.80 -29.58 -10.19
N PRO A 253 -15.47 -30.19 -11.18
CA PRO A 253 -16.29 -29.59 -12.25
C PRO A 253 -17.59 -28.96 -11.72
N ARG A 254 -18.08 -27.91 -12.38
CA ARG A 254 -19.35 -27.26 -11.98
C ARG A 254 -20.58 -27.93 -12.59
N HIS A 255 -21.73 -27.56 -12.05
CA HIS A 255 -23.07 -27.88 -12.57
C HIS A 255 -23.30 -29.38 -12.80
N THR A 256 -22.61 -30.21 -12.01
CA THR A 256 -22.85 -31.64 -12.01
C THR A 256 -24.08 -31.94 -11.14
N GLN A 257 -24.85 -32.97 -11.49
CA GLN A 257 -25.92 -33.47 -10.62
C GLN A 257 -25.38 -34.19 -9.38
N PHE A 258 -24.07 -34.44 -9.33
CA PHE A 258 -23.38 -35.27 -8.35
C PHE A 258 -22.39 -34.45 -7.52
N ARG A 259 -22.86 -33.89 -6.40
CA ARG A 259 -22.03 -33.08 -5.48
C ARG A 259 -20.78 -33.79 -4.95
N HIS A 260 -20.77 -35.12 -4.91
CA HIS A 260 -19.62 -35.90 -4.42
C HIS A 260 -18.43 -35.94 -5.39
N ILE A 261 -18.61 -35.45 -6.63
CA ILE A 261 -17.54 -35.35 -7.65
C ILE A 261 -16.96 -33.94 -7.69
N GLU A 262 -17.65 -32.97 -7.07
CA GLU A 262 -17.20 -31.58 -6.98
C GLU A 262 -16.10 -31.46 -5.90
N PHE A 263 -14.90 -31.00 -6.26
CA PHE A 263 -13.81 -30.78 -5.31
C PHE A 263 -13.11 -29.43 -5.57
N PRO A 264 -12.46 -28.83 -4.56
CA PRO A 264 -11.85 -27.51 -4.70
C PRO A 264 -10.51 -27.59 -5.47
N LEU A 265 -10.39 -26.84 -6.56
CA LEU A 265 -9.20 -26.78 -7.41
C LEU A 265 -8.77 -25.34 -7.68
N TYR A 266 -7.48 -25.09 -7.88
CA TYR A 266 -7.03 -23.80 -8.41
C TYR A 266 -7.27 -23.75 -9.92
N THR A 267 -8.32 -23.03 -10.34
CA THR A 267 -8.77 -23.01 -11.74
C THR A 267 -8.13 -21.89 -12.56
N ALA A 268 -7.63 -20.85 -11.89
CA ALA A 268 -7.01 -19.70 -12.52
C ALA A 268 -5.95 -19.06 -11.61
N THR A 269 -5.18 -18.12 -12.16
CA THR A 269 -4.22 -17.30 -11.41
C THR A 269 -4.38 -15.84 -11.80
N VAL A 270 -4.34 -14.95 -10.81
CA VAL A 270 -4.19 -13.50 -11.02
C VAL A 270 -2.71 -13.19 -11.10
N VAL A 271 -2.31 -12.40 -12.11
CA VAL A 271 -0.95 -11.90 -12.29
C VAL A 271 -1.00 -10.38 -12.39
N MET A 272 -0.33 -9.71 -11.46
CA MET A 272 -0.20 -8.26 -11.37
C MET A 272 1.25 -7.87 -11.59
N GLU A 273 1.53 -6.90 -12.46
CA GLU A 273 2.88 -6.62 -12.93
C GLU A 273 3.27 -5.15 -12.76
N ILE A 274 4.48 -4.91 -12.24
CA ILE A 274 5.12 -3.60 -12.11
C ILE A 274 6.36 -3.52 -12.97
N ASP A 275 6.71 -2.29 -13.37
CA ASP A 275 7.97 -1.97 -14.03
C ASP A 275 9.17 -2.28 -13.12
N TYR A 276 10.10 -3.09 -13.60
CA TYR A 276 11.30 -3.46 -12.86
C TYR A 276 12.20 -2.26 -12.59
N ASP A 277 12.27 -1.30 -13.53
CA ASP A 277 13.14 -0.12 -13.41
C ASP A 277 12.74 0.81 -12.26
N ARG A 278 11.52 0.66 -11.74
CA ARG A 278 11.01 1.43 -10.60
C ARG A 278 11.34 0.81 -9.24
N ILE A 279 11.90 -0.40 -9.22
CA ILE A 279 12.25 -1.10 -7.99
C ILE A 279 13.67 -0.69 -7.56
N ASP A 280 13.78 -0.12 -6.36
CA ASP A 280 15.08 0.26 -5.79
C ASP A 280 15.96 -0.96 -5.51
N ILE A 281 17.22 -0.88 -5.92
CA ILE A 281 18.26 -1.84 -5.53
C ILE A 281 18.76 -1.55 -4.11
N ASN A 282 19.23 -2.58 -3.40
CA ASN A 282 19.92 -2.40 -2.12
C ASN A 282 21.40 -2.76 -2.28
N GLN A 283 22.28 -1.76 -2.25
CA GLN A 283 23.73 -1.95 -2.42
C GLN A 283 24.47 -2.23 -1.11
N CYS A 284 23.84 -1.96 0.03
CA CYS A 284 24.45 -2.10 1.34
C CYS A 284 24.75 -3.56 1.69
N PRO A 285 25.70 -3.83 2.60
CA PRO A 285 26.00 -5.17 3.07
C PRO A 285 24.79 -5.81 3.75
N THR A 286 24.77 -7.14 3.78
CA THR A 286 23.74 -7.91 4.49
C THR A 286 23.87 -7.69 5.99
N GLY A 287 22.74 -7.44 6.65
CA GLY A 287 22.67 -7.14 8.08
C GLY A 287 21.35 -7.58 8.70
N PRO A 288 21.15 -7.39 10.01
CA PRO A 288 19.86 -7.61 10.65
C PRO A 288 18.80 -6.68 9.99
N GLY A 289 17.75 -7.27 9.41
CA GLY A 289 16.74 -6.56 8.60
C GLY A 289 16.92 -6.67 7.07
N ASN A 290 18.08 -7.16 6.61
CA ASN A 290 18.40 -7.44 5.20
C ASN A 290 19.11 -8.80 5.07
N GLN A 291 18.45 -9.87 5.49
CA GLN A 291 18.98 -11.24 5.43
C GLN A 291 18.62 -11.98 4.13
N GLY A 292 17.67 -11.44 3.35
CA GLY A 292 17.17 -12.08 2.14
C GLY A 292 18.19 -12.13 1.00
N PRO A 293 17.90 -12.89 -0.08
CA PRO A 293 18.75 -12.90 -1.26
C PRO A 293 18.83 -11.48 -1.85
N ASN A 294 20.05 -10.97 -1.99
CA ASN A 294 20.31 -9.66 -2.57
C ASN A 294 21.59 -9.72 -3.41
N ARG A 295 21.41 -9.71 -4.73
CA ARG A 295 22.52 -9.75 -5.69
C ARG A 295 23.45 -8.55 -5.60
N PHE A 296 22.93 -7.41 -5.15
CA PHE A 296 23.65 -6.15 -5.10
C PHE A 296 24.28 -5.87 -3.74
N ALA A 297 24.20 -6.80 -2.78
CA ALA A 297 24.78 -6.60 -1.47
C ALA A 297 26.30 -6.35 -1.53
N SER A 298 26.79 -5.42 -0.72
CA SER A 298 28.20 -5.03 -0.64
C SER A 298 28.78 -4.49 -1.97
N THR A 299 27.94 -3.91 -2.81
CA THR A 299 28.38 -3.21 -4.04
C THR A 299 28.45 -1.70 -3.84
N ASP A 300 28.16 -1.22 -2.63
CA ASP A 300 28.36 0.17 -2.26
C ASP A 300 29.85 0.54 -2.24
N ARG A 301 30.12 1.82 -2.47
CA ARG A 301 31.47 2.41 -2.39
C ARG A 301 31.73 3.09 -1.05
N CYS A 302 30.99 2.78 0.02
CA CYS A 302 31.29 3.38 1.31
C CYS A 302 32.67 2.94 1.81
N LYS A 303 33.34 3.83 2.56
CA LYS A 303 34.64 3.53 3.17
C LYS A 303 34.41 2.62 4.36
N ASN A 304 34.65 1.32 4.20
CA ASN A 304 34.38 0.32 5.23
C ASN A 304 35.13 0.56 6.55
N GLU A 305 36.23 1.32 6.55
CA GLU A 305 36.99 1.64 7.76
C GLU A 305 36.25 2.64 8.65
N THR A 306 35.71 3.71 8.07
CA THR A 306 35.15 4.85 8.83
C THR A 306 33.64 5.04 8.67
N THR A 307 33.02 4.40 7.67
CA THR A 307 31.60 4.59 7.29
C THR A 307 30.82 3.28 7.19
N GLU A 308 29.51 3.39 7.30
CA GLU A 308 28.50 2.34 7.20
C GLU A 308 27.44 2.76 6.17
N CYS A 309 26.92 1.79 5.41
CA CYS A 309 25.95 2.03 4.35
C CYS A 309 24.52 1.99 4.88
N GLU A 310 23.74 3.02 4.58
CA GLU A 310 22.29 3.10 4.85
C GLU A 310 21.54 3.28 3.51
N PRO A 311 20.58 2.41 3.16
CA PRO A 311 19.87 2.52 1.88
C PRO A 311 18.97 3.75 1.84
N ILE A 312 18.87 4.41 0.68
CA ILE A 312 17.92 5.50 0.42
C ILE A 312 16.83 5.00 -0.53
N HIS A 313 15.62 5.52 -0.36
CA HIS A 313 14.44 5.12 -1.14
C HIS A 313 14.14 6.10 -2.28
N GLY A 314 13.50 5.60 -3.35
CA GLY A 314 13.03 6.39 -4.49
C GLY A 314 14.05 6.60 -5.61
N PHE A 315 15.12 5.82 -5.67
CA PHE A 315 16.18 5.93 -6.68
C PHE A 315 15.91 5.12 -7.97
N GLY A 316 14.94 4.21 -7.92
CA GLY A 316 14.68 3.20 -8.94
C GLY A 316 15.83 2.20 -9.07
N PHE A 317 15.85 1.49 -10.19
CA PHE A 317 16.90 0.53 -10.50
C PHE A 317 18.19 1.22 -10.95
N ARG A 318 18.84 1.94 -10.04
CA ARG A 318 20.06 2.73 -10.28
C ARG A 318 21.03 2.62 -9.13
N ARG A 319 22.33 2.70 -9.44
CA ARG A 319 23.39 2.76 -8.42
C ARG A 319 23.41 4.12 -7.71
N GLY A 320 23.88 4.14 -6.48
CA GLY A 320 23.98 5.31 -5.62
C GLY A 320 22.76 5.54 -4.73
N GLY A 321 21.80 4.61 -4.69
CA GLY A 321 20.61 4.65 -3.82
C GLY A 321 20.92 4.30 -2.35
N TYR A 322 21.97 4.88 -1.80
CA TYR A 322 22.41 4.69 -0.41
C TYR A 322 23.12 5.96 0.08
N GLN A 323 23.34 6.09 1.38
CA GLN A 323 24.23 7.09 1.99
C GLN A 323 25.25 6.39 2.88
N CYS A 324 26.47 6.92 2.92
CA CYS A 324 27.52 6.49 3.83
C CYS A 324 27.46 7.34 5.09
N ARG A 325 26.94 6.74 6.16
CA ARG A 325 26.93 7.28 7.51
C ARG A 325 28.26 6.99 8.19
N CYS A 326 28.72 7.83 9.11
CA CYS A 326 29.89 7.47 9.91
C CYS A 326 29.59 6.30 10.85
N LYS A 327 30.54 5.38 11.01
CA LYS A 327 30.44 4.30 11.99
C LYS A 327 30.44 4.85 13.41
N PRO A 328 29.91 4.11 14.40
CA PRO A 328 30.12 4.44 15.81
C PRO A 328 31.61 4.63 16.12
N GLY A 329 31.92 5.66 16.92
CA GLY A 329 33.31 6.09 17.17
C GLY A 329 33.90 7.04 16.11
N TYR A 330 33.18 7.32 15.02
CA TYR A 330 33.57 8.29 14.00
C TYR A 330 32.53 9.42 13.87
N ARG A 331 32.96 10.55 13.30
CA ARG A 331 32.13 11.73 13.04
C ARG A 331 32.41 12.34 11.68
N LEU A 332 31.46 13.14 11.20
CA LEU A 332 31.65 13.90 9.97
C LEU A 332 32.74 14.99 10.17
N PRO A 333 33.54 15.28 9.12
CA PRO A 333 34.42 16.44 9.11
C PRO A 333 33.64 17.74 9.30
N GLY A 334 34.28 18.76 9.88
CA GLY A 334 33.63 20.04 10.18
C GLY A 334 33.11 20.80 8.95
N VAL A 335 33.51 20.41 7.73
CA VAL A 335 33.05 21.01 6.46
C VAL A 335 31.77 20.32 5.93
N VAL A 336 31.55 19.07 6.30
CA VAL A 336 30.48 18.22 5.75
C VAL A 336 29.28 18.22 6.69
N ARG A 337 28.08 18.49 6.14
CA ARG A 337 26.84 18.63 6.91
C ARG A 337 26.00 17.36 7.02
N ARG A 338 26.09 16.48 6.03
CA ARG A 338 25.21 15.32 5.86
C ARG A 338 26.04 14.08 5.58
N PRO A 339 25.52 12.88 5.86
CA PRO A 339 26.10 11.63 5.35
C PRO A 339 26.42 11.73 3.85
N TYR A 340 27.47 11.04 3.43
CA TYR A 340 27.90 11.11 2.03
C TYR A 340 26.90 10.37 1.15
N LEU A 341 26.25 11.08 0.22
CA LEU A 341 25.29 10.48 -0.69
C LEU A 341 25.98 9.54 -1.68
N GLY A 342 25.47 8.32 -1.81
CA GLY A 342 25.98 7.28 -2.70
C GLY A 342 26.07 7.74 -4.15
N GLU A 343 25.10 8.53 -4.64
CA GLU A 343 25.17 9.13 -6.00
C GLU A 343 26.46 9.93 -6.22
N ILE A 344 26.91 10.69 -5.21
CA ILE A 344 28.14 11.49 -5.29
C ILE A 344 29.36 10.60 -5.22
N VAL A 345 29.35 9.61 -4.32
CA VAL A 345 30.45 8.64 -4.14
C VAL A 345 30.66 7.78 -5.39
N GLU A 346 29.57 7.34 -6.03
CA GLU A 346 29.59 6.53 -7.25
C GLU A 346 30.10 7.31 -8.47
N ARG A 347 29.80 8.62 -8.55
CA ARG A 347 30.29 9.51 -9.61
C ARG A 347 31.69 10.08 -9.37
N ALA A 348 32.23 9.95 -8.16
CA ALA A 348 33.53 10.51 -7.82
C ALA A 348 34.65 9.90 -8.68
N THR A 349 35.60 10.74 -9.08
CA THR A 349 36.86 10.27 -9.67
C THR A 349 37.68 9.51 -8.63
N ALA A 350 38.62 8.67 -9.08
CA ALA A 350 39.50 7.92 -8.19
C ALA A 350 40.20 8.86 -7.17
N ASP A 351 40.77 9.96 -7.65
CA ASP A 351 41.48 10.93 -6.80
C ASP A 351 40.56 11.59 -5.76
N GLN A 352 39.33 11.94 -6.14
CA GLN A 352 38.34 12.49 -5.21
C GLN A 352 37.91 11.45 -4.17
N TYR A 353 37.76 10.19 -4.58
CA TYR A 353 37.35 9.10 -3.71
C TYR A 353 38.41 8.71 -2.68
N TYR A 354 39.69 8.71 -3.06
CA TYR A 354 40.78 8.35 -2.13
C TYR A 354 41.09 9.46 -1.12
N ASN A 355 40.89 10.72 -1.47
CA ASN A 355 41.24 11.86 -0.61
C ASN A 355 40.06 12.40 0.23
N ASN A 356 38.82 11.98 -0.07
CA ASN A 356 37.61 12.45 0.61
C ASN A 356 36.70 11.27 1.02
N PHE A 357 35.53 11.60 1.57
CA PHE A 357 34.49 10.66 2.01
C PHE A 357 34.83 9.84 3.26
N ASP A 358 35.95 10.13 3.92
CA ASP A 358 36.29 9.54 5.21
C ASP A 358 35.60 10.29 6.36
N CYS A 359 35.35 9.56 7.45
CA CYS A 359 34.93 10.13 8.73
C CYS A 359 36.13 10.24 9.68
N LEU A 360 36.10 11.22 10.56
CA LEU A 360 37.16 11.45 11.54
C LEU A 360 36.88 10.65 12.80
N GLU A 361 37.91 10.03 13.38
CA GLU A 361 37.79 9.31 14.65
C GLU A 361 37.49 10.26 15.82
N ILE A 362 36.64 9.82 16.74
CA ILE A 362 36.34 10.53 17.98
C ILE A 362 37.41 10.16 19.01
N GLY A 363 38.22 11.13 19.43
CA GLY A 363 39.38 10.85 20.29
C GLY A 363 39.04 10.29 21.68
N TRP A 364 38.03 10.83 22.36
CA TRP A 364 37.64 10.38 23.71
C TRP A 364 36.17 9.95 23.73
N ILE A 365 35.92 8.65 23.80
CA ILE A 365 34.57 8.06 23.90
C ILE A 365 34.23 7.84 25.38
N GLN A 366 33.03 8.23 25.78
CA GLN A 366 32.50 8.09 27.13
C GLN A 366 31.73 6.79 27.27
N ARG A 367 31.81 6.17 28.45
CA ARG A 367 30.93 5.08 28.84
C ARG A 367 29.75 5.61 29.62
N LEU A 368 28.59 4.99 29.42
CA LEU A 368 27.40 5.27 30.21
C LEU A 368 27.63 4.85 31.68
N PRO A 369 27.25 5.69 32.66
CA PRO A 369 27.27 5.31 34.07
C PRO A 369 26.42 4.06 34.33
N VAL A 370 26.80 3.28 35.36
CA VAL A 370 26.02 2.10 35.78
C VAL A 370 24.84 2.50 36.69
N GLN A 371 25.01 3.58 37.46
CA GLN A 371 24.01 4.09 38.40
C GLN A 371 23.50 5.46 37.96
N TRP A 372 22.20 5.65 38.07
CA TRP A 372 21.51 6.88 37.69
C TRP A 372 21.06 7.61 38.95
N GLU A 373 21.37 8.90 39.02
CA GLU A 373 20.94 9.77 40.11
C GLU A 373 19.75 10.63 39.66
N ARG A 374 19.10 11.29 40.63
CA ARG A 374 18.09 12.30 40.30
C ARG A 374 18.76 13.51 39.67
N ALA A 375 18.07 14.15 38.71
CA ALA A 375 18.56 15.38 38.11
C ALA A 375 18.75 16.48 39.16
N HIS A 376 19.78 17.32 38.97
CA HIS A 376 19.98 18.48 39.82
C HIS A 376 18.72 19.39 39.80
N PRO A 377 18.24 19.93 40.93
CA PRO A 377 16.98 20.69 40.99
C PRO A 377 16.89 21.84 39.98
N ILE A 378 18.01 22.52 39.70
CA ILE A 378 18.10 23.59 38.69
C ILE A 378 17.80 23.05 37.28
N LEU A 379 18.35 21.89 36.93
CA LEU A 379 18.11 21.29 35.61
C LEU A 379 16.64 20.93 35.45
N ARG A 380 16.04 20.32 36.48
CA ARG A 380 14.60 20.03 36.51
C ARG A 380 13.77 21.30 36.30
N ALA A 381 14.09 22.38 37.00
CA ALA A 381 13.39 23.66 36.85
C ALA A 381 13.48 24.21 35.41
N LEU A 382 14.63 24.09 34.75
CA LEU A 382 14.80 24.51 33.35
C LEU A 382 13.93 23.71 32.38
N TYR A 383 13.82 22.39 32.57
CA TYR A 383 12.93 21.56 31.74
C TYR A 383 11.46 21.87 32.02
N MET A 384 11.10 22.10 33.28
CA MET A 384 9.74 22.48 33.68
C MET A 384 9.32 23.84 33.11
N ASP A 385 10.22 24.82 33.06
CA ASP A 385 9.95 26.13 32.47
C ASP A 385 9.83 26.06 30.94
N ARG A 386 10.73 25.29 30.30
CA ARG A 386 10.71 25.07 28.85
C ARG A 386 9.44 24.35 28.39
N TYR A 387 9.04 23.31 29.11
CA TYR A 387 7.93 22.41 28.81
C TYR A 387 6.81 22.57 29.85
N TYR A 388 6.37 23.81 30.07
CA TYR A 388 5.39 24.15 31.10
C TYR A 388 4.07 23.37 30.94
N GLU A 389 3.71 23.00 29.72
CA GLU A 389 2.50 22.23 29.38
C GLU A 389 2.48 20.81 29.99
N TYR A 390 3.65 20.27 30.38
CA TYR A 390 3.77 18.99 31.07
C TYR A 390 3.76 19.14 32.60
N VAL A 391 3.87 20.36 33.12
CA VAL A 391 3.78 20.67 34.56
C VAL A 391 2.36 21.07 34.92
N ASN A 392 1.77 21.97 34.13
CA ASN A 392 0.37 22.38 34.25
C ASN A 392 -0.45 21.66 33.18
N THR A 393 -0.66 20.37 33.40
CA THR A 393 -1.36 19.49 32.46
C THR A 393 -2.85 19.81 32.41
N THR A 394 -3.40 19.89 31.20
CA THR A 394 -4.85 19.88 30.96
C THR A 394 -5.26 18.47 30.53
N PRO A 395 -5.68 17.59 31.46
CA PRO A 395 -5.94 16.20 31.15
C PRO A 395 -7.25 16.00 30.38
N GLY A 396 -7.36 14.85 29.71
CA GLY A 396 -8.59 14.43 29.04
C GLY A 396 -8.84 15.18 27.74
N ARG A 397 -10.11 15.44 27.42
CA ARG A 397 -10.52 16.04 26.14
C ARG A 397 -9.95 17.42 25.88
N ASP A 398 -9.74 18.21 26.94
CA ASP A 398 -9.30 19.60 26.82
C ASP A 398 -7.85 19.68 26.33
N SER A 399 -7.08 18.58 26.44
CA SER A 399 -5.73 18.44 25.87
C SER A 399 -5.68 18.64 24.35
N LEU A 400 -6.78 18.36 23.63
CA LEU A 400 -6.87 18.49 22.17
C LEU A 400 -6.95 19.95 21.71
N HIS A 401 -7.31 20.88 22.60
CA HIS A 401 -7.52 22.29 22.29
C HIS A 401 -6.47 23.21 22.90
N ALA A 402 -5.45 22.65 23.56
CA ALA A 402 -4.36 23.41 24.14
C ALA A 402 -3.51 24.11 23.05
N GLU A 403 -3.10 25.36 23.29
CA GLU A 403 -2.21 26.10 22.37
C GLU A 403 -0.84 25.40 22.22
N ARG A 404 -0.36 24.77 23.30
CA ARG A 404 0.81 23.88 23.29
C ARG A 404 0.37 22.48 23.63
N VAL A 405 0.61 21.56 22.70
CA VAL A 405 0.17 20.18 22.82
C VAL A 405 1.08 19.41 23.77
N ASN A 406 0.51 18.91 24.87
CA ASN A 406 1.12 17.83 25.64
C ASN A 406 0.81 16.50 24.94
N VAL A 407 1.83 15.92 24.31
CA VAL A 407 1.68 14.70 23.50
C VAL A 407 1.19 13.53 24.35
N TYR A 408 1.64 13.40 25.60
CA TYR A 408 1.23 12.28 26.46
C TYR A 408 -0.24 12.38 26.86
N ASP A 409 -0.73 13.56 27.23
CA ASP A 409 -2.13 13.72 27.62
C ASP A 409 -3.08 13.47 26.45
N VAL A 410 -2.71 13.91 25.24
CA VAL A 410 -3.46 13.62 24.01
C VAL A 410 -3.47 12.12 23.73
N LEU A 411 -2.32 11.45 23.78
CA LEU A 411 -2.23 10.00 23.57
C LEU A 411 -2.97 9.21 24.66
N ASN A 412 -2.90 9.65 25.91
CA ASN A 412 -3.60 9.05 27.04
C ASN A 412 -5.12 9.21 26.89
N TYR A 413 -5.60 10.36 26.40
CA TYR A 413 -7.01 10.54 26.08
C TYR A 413 -7.45 9.58 24.98
N ILE A 414 -6.73 9.54 23.85
CA ILE A 414 -7.05 8.68 22.71
C ILE A 414 -7.07 7.20 23.13
N ARG A 415 -6.05 6.74 23.88
CA ARG A 415 -5.99 5.36 24.40
C ARG A 415 -7.00 5.08 25.51
N GLY A 416 -7.40 6.12 26.25
CA GLY A 416 -8.37 6.06 27.33
C GLY A 416 -9.79 5.83 26.82
N VAL A 417 -10.12 6.26 25.59
CA VAL A 417 -11.42 5.97 24.97
C VAL A 417 -11.46 4.50 24.56
N GLN A 418 -12.35 3.75 25.20
CA GLN A 418 -12.58 2.33 25.04
C GLN A 418 -14.05 2.04 24.68
N PRO A 419 -14.35 0.84 24.15
CA PRO A 419 -15.71 0.45 23.77
C PRO A 419 -16.76 0.60 24.88
N HIS A 420 -16.34 0.51 26.15
CA HIS A 420 -17.24 0.55 27.30
C HIS A 420 -17.51 1.98 27.83
N ASN A 421 -16.66 2.96 27.51
CA ASN A 421 -16.78 4.34 28.03
C ASN A 421 -17.11 5.36 26.93
N CYS A 422 -17.08 4.97 25.65
CA CYS A 422 -17.29 5.90 24.55
C CYS A 422 -18.65 6.61 24.62
N SER A 423 -19.71 5.95 25.10
CA SER A 423 -21.04 6.55 25.27
C SER A 423 -21.12 7.62 26.37
N LEU A 424 -20.09 7.77 27.20
CA LEU A 424 -20.02 8.84 28.22
C LEU A 424 -19.52 10.17 27.65
N TYR A 425 -18.87 10.13 26.48
CA TYR A 425 -18.33 11.32 25.82
C TYR A 425 -19.37 11.95 24.90
N ASN A 426 -19.26 13.27 24.71
CA ASN A 426 -20.08 13.94 23.73
C ASN A 426 -19.66 13.54 22.31
N PRO A 427 -20.59 13.51 21.33
CA PRO A 427 -20.25 13.14 19.96
C PRO A 427 -19.13 13.99 19.35
N THR A 428 -19.03 15.27 19.72
CA THR A 428 -17.94 16.17 19.28
C THR A 428 -16.57 15.75 19.78
N ASP A 429 -16.50 15.21 21.00
CA ASP A 429 -15.25 14.81 21.65
C ASP A 429 -14.68 13.53 20.98
N LEU A 430 -15.54 12.76 20.31
CA LEU A 430 -15.18 11.58 19.52
C LEU A 430 -14.67 11.90 18.11
N PHE A 431 -14.56 13.19 17.74
CA PHE A 431 -13.89 13.64 16.52
C PHE A 431 -12.59 14.36 16.89
N LEU A 432 -11.48 13.92 16.30
CA LEU A 432 -10.19 14.58 16.43
C LEU A 432 -10.00 15.62 15.34
N ASN A 433 -9.22 16.65 15.63
CA ASN A 433 -8.78 17.60 14.63
C ASN A 433 -7.98 16.89 13.53
N GLY A 434 -8.11 17.37 12.28
CA GLY A 434 -7.47 16.74 11.12
C GLY A 434 -5.93 16.77 11.14
N ASP A 435 -5.33 17.69 11.89
CA ASP A 435 -3.89 17.81 12.10
C ASP A 435 -3.28 16.69 12.95
N ILE A 436 -4.10 15.95 13.71
CA ILE A 436 -3.67 14.76 14.47
C ILE A 436 -3.40 13.57 13.55
N ALA A 437 -4.10 13.46 12.41
CA ALA A 437 -3.85 12.44 11.40
C ALA A 437 -2.92 12.92 10.27
N PHE A 438 -2.00 13.82 10.60
CA PHE A 438 -0.97 14.25 9.67
C PHE A 438 -0.19 13.04 9.12
N GLY A 439 0.03 13.01 7.81
CA GLY A 439 0.72 11.91 7.12
C GLY A 439 -0.17 10.71 6.75
N ALA A 440 -1.46 10.70 7.12
CA ALA A 440 -2.38 9.62 6.73
C ALA A 440 -2.51 9.46 5.21
N GLU A 441 -2.47 10.57 4.46
CA GLU A 441 -2.54 10.56 2.99
C GLU A 441 -1.36 9.83 2.34
N GLU A 442 -0.18 9.90 2.95
CA GLU A 442 1.05 9.26 2.45
C GLU A 442 1.17 7.82 2.96
N GLN A 443 0.98 7.59 4.27
CA GLN A 443 1.15 6.27 4.87
C GLN A 443 0.06 5.26 4.46
N PHE A 444 -1.18 5.74 4.26
CA PHE A 444 -2.32 4.91 3.84
C PHE A 444 -2.69 5.08 2.36
N GLU A 445 -1.78 5.65 1.54
CA GLU A 445 -2.01 5.87 0.12
C GLU A 445 -2.39 4.56 -0.61
N ASN A 446 -1.75 3.45 -0.24
CA ASN A 446 -1.99 2.14 -0.83
C ASN A 446 -3.41 1.61 -0.57
N GLN A 447 -3.91 1.78 0.66
CA GLN A 447 -5.27 1.39 1.03
C GLN A 447 -6.29 2.28 0.32
N ALA A 448 -6.01 3.59 0.23
CA ALA A 448 -6.84 4.53 -0.52
C ALA A 448 -6.91 4.17 -2.02
N LYS A 449 -5.79 3.75 -2.64
CA LYS A 449 -5.76 3.27 -4.04
C LYS A 449 -6.65 2.05 -4.27
N MET A 450 -6.80 1.15 -3.30
CA MET A 450 -7.72 0.01 -3.41
C MET A 450 -9.19 0.48 -3.49
N ALA A 451 -9.58 1.51 -2.72
CA ALA A 451 -10.91 2.12 -2.82
C ALA A 451 -11.12 2.81 -4.18
N VAL A 452 -10.11 3.55 -4.66
CA VAL A 452 -10.12 4.17 -5.99
C VAL A 452 -10.26 3.12 -7.09
N ARG A 453 -9.60 1.96 -6.95
CA ARG A 453 -9.75 0.85 -7.89
C ARG A 453 -11.19 0.37 -8.01
N LEU A 454 -11.86 0.12 -6.89
CA LEU A 454 -13.25 -0.32 -6.94
C LEU A 454 -14.17 0.78 -7.52
N ALA A 455 -13.95 2.04 -7.14
CA ALA A 455 -14.67 3.17 -7.71
C ALA A 455 -14.46 3.31 -9.23
N ASN A 456 -13.24 3.07 -9.72
CA ASN A 456 -12.88 3.08 -11.13
C ASN A 456 -13.52 1.91 -11.88
N PHE A 457 -13.53 0.72 -11.29
CA PHE A 457 -14.20 -0.44 -11.87
C PHE A 457 -15.70 -0.18 -12.07
N ILE A 458 -16.39 0.27 -11.03
CA ILE A 458 -17.83 0.59 -11.11
C ILE A 458 -18.06 1.68 -12.15
N SER A 459 -17.20 2.71 -12.17
CA SER A 459 -17.31 3.81 -13.14
C SER A 459 -17.13 3.34 -14.59
N ALA A 460 -16.14 2.49 -14.83
CA ALA A 460 -15.90 1.89 -16.14
C ALA A 460 -17.08 1.02 -16.57
N PHE A 461 -17.57 0.15 -15.68
CA PHE A 461 -18.68 -0.76 -15.98
C PHE A 461 -19.97 0.02 -16.30
N LEU A 462 -20.33 1.03 -15.51
CA LEU A 462 -21.56 1.81 -15.71
C LEU A 462 -21.51 2.78 -16.92
N GLN A 463 -20.34 3.04 -17.50
CA GLN A 463 -20.19 3.90 -18.67
C GLN A 463 -19.97 3.11 -19.96
N VAL A 464 -19.25 1.98 -19.89
CA VAL A 464 -18.85 1.18 -21.05
C VAL A 464 -19.79 0.01 -21.31
N SER A 465 -20.23 -0.68 -20.25
CA SER A 465 -21.09 -1.87 -20.39
C SER A 465 -22.55 -1.46 -20.58
N ASP A 466 -23.20 -2.02 -21.61
CA ASP A 466 -24.62 -1.80 -21.88
C ASP A 466 -25.35 -3.13 -21.95
N PRO A 467 -26.23 -3.42 -20.97
CA PRO A 467 -27.01 -4.65 -20.93
C PRO A 467 -27.97 -4.83 -22.12
N LYS A 468 -28.28 -3.77 -22.87
CA LYS A 468 -29.19 -3.81 -24.01
C LYS A 468 -28.46 -3.97 -25.34
N GLU A 469 -27.13 -4.05 -25.33
CA GLU A 469 -26.36 -4.24 -26.55
C GLU A 469 -26.67 -5.59 -27.20
N VAL A 470 -26.89 -5.56 -28.51
CA VAL A 470 -27.18 -6.76 -29.29
C VAL A 470 -25.95 -7.12 -30.11
N PHE A 471 -25.37 -8.27 -29.80
CA PHE A 471 -24.26 -8.83 -30.57
C PHE A 471 -24.80 -9.74 -31.69
N SER A 472 -24.02 -9.87 -32.77
CA SER A 472 -24.26 -10.89 -33.78
C SER A 472 -23.82 -12.26 -33.28
N GLY A 473 -24.54 -13.33 -33.66
CA GLY A 473 -24.21 -14.70 -33.28
C GLY A 473 -24.75 -15.13 -31.91
N THR A 474 -23.97 -15.93 -31.18
CA THR A 474 -24.35 -16.52 -29.89
C THR A 474 -23.96 -15.68 -28.67
N ARG A 475 -23.25 -14.56 -28.88
CA ARG A 475 -22.78 -13.68 -27.81
C ARG A 475 -23.93 -12.93 -27.13
N VAL A 476 -23.81 -12.76 -25.82
CA VAL A 476 -24.77 -12.04 -24.96
C VAL A 476 -24.05 -10.89 -24.26
N ALA A 477 -24.74 -9.76 -24.12
CA ALA A 477 -24.25 -8.63 -23.33
C ALA A 477 -24.23 -8.95 -21.84
N ASP A 478 -23.27 -8.35 -21.14
CA ASP A 478 -23.17 -8.48 -19.69
C ASP A 478 -24.39 -7.82 -19.03
N LYS A 479 -24.91 -8.48 -18.01
CA LYS A 479 -26.04 -7.98 -17.22
C LYS A 479 -25.62 -6.84 -16.29
N PRO A 480 -26.58 -6.06 -15.76
CA PRO A 480 -26.28 -5.11 -14.70
C PRO A 480 -25.62 -5.80 -13.50
N LEU A 481 -24.83 -5.03 -12.75
CA LEU A 481 -24.13 -5.50 -11.55
C LEU A 481 -25.11 -6.11 -10.54
N THR A 482 -24.79 -7.30 -10.03
CA THR A 482 -25.62 -8.01 -9.05
C THR A 482 -25.21 -7.66 -7.62
N GLU A 483 -26.08 -7.95 -6.66
CA GLU A 483 -25.81 -7.75 -5.23
C GLU A 483 -24.57 -8.54 -4.80
N ASP A 484 -24.46 -9.82 -5.20
CA ASP A 484 -23.36 -10.71 -4.81
C ASP A 484 -22.01 -10.26 -5.40
N GLN A 485 -22.00 -9.71 -6.61
CA GLN A 485 -20.80 -9.11 -7.21
C GLN A 485 -20.30 -7.92 -6.37
N MET A 486 -21.21 -7.03 -5.97
CA MET A 486 -20.84 -5.84 -5.19
C MET A 486 -20.48 -6.17 -3.74
N LEU A 487 -21.17 -7.15 -3.15
CA LEU A 487 -20.85 -7.73 -1.84
C LEU A 487 -19.45 -8.35 -1.85
N GLY A 488 -19.14 -9.16 -2.86
CA GLY A 488 -17.83 -9.79 -3.06
C GLY A 488 -16.71 -8.78 -3.29
N GLU A 489 -16.94 -7.76 -4.14
CA GLU A 489 -15.96 -6.70 -4.40
C GLU A 489 -15.62 -5.90 -3.12
N THR A 490 -16.64 -5.58 -2.31
CA THR A 490 -16.45 -4.87 -1.04
C THR A 490 -15.70 -5.74 -0.04
N LEU A 491 -16.07 -7.03 0.07
CA LEU A 491 -15.40 -8.00 0.94
C LEU A 491 -13.93 -8.18 0.57
N ALA A 492 -13.61 -8.23 -0.72
CA ALA A 492 -12.25 -8.40 -1.21
C ALA A 492 -11.30 -7.28 -0.76
N LEU A 493 -11.79 -6.04 -0.57
CA LEU A 493 -10.99 -4.92 -0.05
C LEU A 493 -10.45 -5.21 1.36
N VAL A 494 -11.27 -5.79 2.23
CA VAL A 494 -10.88 -6.13 3.61
C VAL A 494 -9.99 -7.39 3.65
N LEU A 495 -10.27 -8.36 2.77
CA LEU A 495 -9.49 -9.60 2.67
C LEU A 495 -8.09 -9.37 2.11
N GLY A 496 -7.95 -8.46 1.15
CA GLY A 496 -6.70 -8.24 0.41
C GLY A 496 -5.64 -7.41 1.15
N ASP A 497 -6.00 -6.73 2.24
CA ASP A 497 -5.06 -5.88 3.00
C ASP A 497 -5.31 -5.95 4.51
N SER A 498 -4.28 -6.31 5.28
CA SER A 498 -4.36 -6.41 6.73
C SER A 498 -4.55 -5.07 7.44
N LYS A 499 -4.21 -3.93 6.82
CA LYS A 499 -4.41 -2.59 7.39
C LYS A 499 -5.84 -2.08 7.25
N VAL A 500 -6.60 -2.59 6.28
CA VAL A 500 -8.01 -2.21 6.07
C VAL A 500 -8.89 -2.95 7.09
N TRP A 501 -9.56 -2.21 7.97
CA TRP A 501 -10.43 -2.76 9.02
C TRP A 501 -11.88 -2.91 8.55
N SER A 502 -12.36 -1.94 7.77
CA SER A 502 -13.63 -2.05 7.06
C SER A 502 -13.57 -1.41 5.69
N ALA A 503 -14.45 -1.86 4.81
CA ALA A 503 -14.70 -1.25 3.52
C ALA A 503 -16.21 -1.22 3.25
N GLY A 504 -16.68 -0.20 2.56
CA GLY A 504 -18.09 -0.08 2.19
C GLY A 504 -18.27 0.50 0.80
N THR A 505 -19.25 0.00 0.06
CA THR A 505 -19.65 0.58 -1.24
C THR A 505 -21.05 1.16 -1.12
N TYR A 506 -21.15 2.48 -1.07
CA TYR A 506 -22.38 3.21 -0.76
C TYR A 506 -23.01 3.76 -2.03
N TRP A 507 -24.18 3.26 -2.41
CA TRP A 507 -24.91 3.76 -3.58
C TRP A 507 -25.84 4.92 -3.21
N ASP A 508 -25.91 5.94 -4.06
CA ASP A 508 -26.92 6.99 -3.88
C ASP A 508 -28.33 6.44 -4.15
N ARG A 509 -29.35 7.18 -3.71
CA ARG A 509 -30.75 6.76 -3.76
C ARG A 509 -31.18 6.37 -5.19
N ASN A 510 -31.77 5.19 -5.32
CA ASN A 510 -32.24 4.60 -6.58
C ASN A 510 -31.17 4.49 -7.67
N LYS A 511 -29.88 4.40 -7.31
CA LYS A 511 -28.78 4.24 -8.28
C LYS A 511 -28.37 2.79 -8.52
N PHE A 512 -28.69 1.90 -7.59
CA PHE A 512 -28.49 0.46 -7.77
C PHE A 512 -29.76 -0.20 -8.35
N THR A 513 -29.60 -1.26 -9.13
CA THR A 513 -30.71 -1.93 -9.81
C THR A 513 -31.70 -2.54 -8.81
N ASN A 514 -32.99 -2.27 -8.98
CA ASN A 514 -34.10 -2.82 -8.16
C ASN A 514 -33.99 -2.56 -6.64
N ARG A 515 -33.20 -1.56 -6.20
CA ARG A 515 -33.07 -1.18 -4.79
C ARG A 515 -33.13 0.33 -4.62
N THR A 516 -33.74 0.77 -3.51
CA THR A 516 -33.79 2.19 -3.15
C THR A 516 -32.49 2.65 -2.52
N PHE A 517 -31.98 1.86 -1.59
CA PHE A 517 -30.69 2.00 -0.94
C PHE A 517 -29.96 0.66 -1.03
N PHE A 518 -28.65 0.72 -1.25
CA PHE A 518 -27.79 -0.45 -1.26
C PHE A 518 -26.40 -0.03 -0.80
N ALA A 519 -25.92 -0.62 0.29
CA ALA A 519 -24.65 -0.25 0.89
C ALA A 519 -23.98 -1.47 1.53
N PRO A 520 -23.37 -2.36 0.73
CA PRO A 520 -22.53 -3.43 1.26
C PRO A 520 -21.39 -2.84 2.10
N PHE A 521 -21.21 -3.36 3.30
CA PHE A 521 -20.21 -2.97 4.29
C PHE A 521 -19.56 -4.22 4.87
N ALA A 522 -18.27 -4.39 4.59
CA ALA A 522 -17.45 -5.50 5.07
C ALA A 522 -16.55 -5.01 6.21
N TYR A 523 -16.37 -5.82 7.25
CA TYR A 523 -15.46 -5.50 8.35
C TYR A 523 -14.90 -6.76 9.01
N LYS A 524 -13.78 -6.58 9.71
CA LYS A 524 -13.17 -7.59 10.59
C LYS A 524 -13.10 -7.07 12.02
N THR A 525 -13.16 -7.99 12.98
CA THR A 525 -13.13 -7.67 14.42
C THR A 525 -11.77 -7.89 15.05
N GLU A 526 -10.96 -8.78 14.48
CA GLU A 526 -9.64 -9.15 14.96
C GLU A 526 -8.66 -9.12 13.79
N LEU A 527 -7.36 -8.99 14.10
CA LEU A 527 -6.29 -9.08 13.11
C LEU A 527 -6.02 -10.54 12.72
N ASN A 528 -5.63 -10.76 11.46
CA ASN A 528 -5.25 -12.08 10.92
C ASN A 528 -6.32 -13.19 11.06
N THR A 529 -7.61 -12.83 10.96
CA THR A 529 -8.70 -13.82 10.97
C THR A 529 -8.99 -14.41 9.59
N ARG A 530 -9.59 -15.60 9.59
CA ARG A 530 -10.25 -16.21 8.41
C ARG A 530 -11.77 -16.02 8.42
N LYS A 531 -12.29 -15.25 9.38
CA LYS A 531 -13.71 -14.98 9.61
C LYS A 531 -13.99 -13.50 9.42
N PHE A 532 -14.94 -13.20 8.55
CA PHE A 532 -15.29 -11.84 8.14
C PHE A 532 -16.80 -11.62 8.24
N LYS A 533 -17.18 -10.36 8.40
CA LYS A 533 -18.58 -9.97 8.48
C LYS A 533 -18.91 -9.02 7.34
N LEU A 534 -20.08 -9.18 6.77
CA LEU A 534 -20.58 -8.42 5.65
C LEU A 534 -22.05 -8.08 5.89
N GLU A 535 -22.41 -6.82 5.77
CA GLU A 535 -23.81 -6.41 5.93
C GLU A 535 -24.22 -5.33 4.93
N ASP A 536 -25.50 -5.31 4.57
CA ASP A 536 -26.09 -4.21 3.82
C ASP A 536 -26.64 -3.15 4.78
N LEU A 537 -25.98 -1.99 4.84
CA LEU A 537 -26.35 -0.88 5.71
C LEU A 537 -27.69 -0.23 5.33
N ALA A 538 -28.26 -0.56 4.16
CA ALA A 538 -29.62 -0.16 3.79
C ALA A 538 -30.71 -0.69 4.74
N ARG A 539 -30.38 -1.66 5.60
CA ARG A 539 -31.24 -2.22 6.67
C ARG A 539 -31.59 -1.23 7.78
N ILE A 540 -30.75 -0.20 7.97
CA ILE A 540 -30.89 0.71 9.10
C ILE A 540 -32.05 1.67 8.82
N ASN A 541 -33.20 1.41 9.45
CA ASN A 541 -34.43 2.18 9.27
C ASN A 541 -34.43 3.55 9.98
N LYS A 542 -33.41 3.87 10.77
CA LYS A 542 -33.28 5.16 11.44
C LYS A 542 -32.77 6.20 10.43
N THR A 543 -33.49 7.29 10.27
CA THR A 543 -33.14 8.37 9.33
C THR A 543 -31.79 9.01 9.64
N GLU A 544 -31.42 9.09 10.92
CA GLU A 544 -30.15 9.69 11.37
C GLU A 544 -28.94 8.81 11.04
N ASP A 545 -29.11 7.49 11.13
CA ASP A 545 -28.03 6.52 10.92
C ASP A 545 -27.83 6.13 9.45
N LEU A 546 -28.67 6.67 8.55
CA LEU A 546 -28.57 6.40 7.12
C LEU A 546 -27.23 6.91 6.57
N TYR A 547 -26.50 6.04 5.86
CA TYR A 547 -25.17 6.36 5.33
C TYR A 547 -25.14 7.59 4.40
N THR A 548 -26.25 7.91 3.73
CA THR A 548 -26.33 9.10 2.86
C THR A 548 -26.26 10.42 3.63
N ASN A 549 -26.53 10.39 4.93
CA ASN A 549 -26.48 11.56 5.81
C ASN A 549 -25.10 11.77 6.43
N LYS A 550 -24.16 10.84 6.25
CA LYS A 550 -22.79 10.99 6.75
C LYS A 550 -22.10 12.18 6.04
N PRO A 551 -21.28 12.95 6.77
CA PRO A 551 -20.71 14.21 6.26
C PRO A 551 -19.84 14.02 5.01
N TRP A 552 -19.03 12.96 4.99
CA TRP A 552 -18.17 12.64 3.85
C TRP A 552 -18.96 12.27 2.58
N PHE A 553 -20.12 11.61 2.72
CA PHE A 553 -20.98 11.25 1.59
C PHE A 553 -21.65 12.50 1.01
N GLN A 554 -22.20 13.35 1.88
CA GLN A 554 -22.81 14.62 1.48
C GLN A 554 -21.79 15.55 0.82
N PHE A 555 -20.58 15.65 1.38
CA PHE A 555 -19.49 16.45 0.80
C PHE A 555 -19.17 16.02 -0.63
N LEU A 556 -18.95 14.72 -0.86
CA LEU A 556 -18.65 14.21 -2.20
C LEU A 556 -19.83 14.39 -3.16
N LYS A 557 -21.06 14.14 -2.70
CA LYS A 557 -22.27 14.34 -3.50
C LYS A 557 -22.46 15.80 -3.92
N GLN A 558 -22.23 16.75 -3.02
CA GLN A 558 -22.31 18.18 -3.31
C GLN A 558 -21.20 18.62 -4.27
N ARG A 559 -19.95 18.19 -4.00
CA ARG A 559 -18.78 18.47 -4.85
C ARG A 559 -19.00 18.04 -6.30
N TRP A 560 -19.56 16.86 -6.50
CA TRP A 560 -19.77 16.24 -7.82
C TRP A 560 -21.21 16.34 -8.35
N SER A 561 -21.97 17.33 -7.88
CA SER A 561 -23.35 17.54 -8.32
C SER A 561 -23.43 18.05 -9.77
N ASN A 562 -22.52 18.96 -10.16
CA ASN A 562 -22.60 19.70 -11.43
C ASN A 562 -21.31 19.69 -12.28
N ASN A 563 -20.11 19.64 -11.67
CA ASN A 563 -18.85 19.74 -12.40
C ASN A 563 -18.12 18.39 -12.45
N PHE A 564 -17.79 17.91 -13.66
CA PHE A 564 -17.08 16.65 -13.89
C PHE A 564 -15.82 16.82 -14.75
N ASP A 565 -15.44 18.05 -15.08
CA ASP A 565 -14.35 18.33 -16.03
C ASP A 565 -12.97 17.94 -15.45
N ASN A 566 -12.85 17.98 -14.13
CA ASN A 566 -11.63 17.60 -13.43
C ASN A 566 -11.40 16.08 -13.39
N LEU A 567 -12.38 15.24 -13.73
CA LEU A 567 -12.22 13.78 -13.69
C LEU A 567 -11.19 13.29 -14.71
N GLU A 568 -10.44 12.27 -14.32
CA GLU A 568 -9.46 11.67 -15.22
C GLU A 568 -10.19 10.90 -16.33
N LYS A 569 -9.71 11.08 -17.57
CA LYS A 569 -10.23 10.44 -18.76
C LYS A 569 -9.31 9.28 -19.12
N TYR A 570 -9.84 8.06 -19.05
CA TYR A 570 -9.13 6.84 -19.37
C TYR A 570 -9.61 6.28 -20.70
N PHE A 571 -8.67 5.97 -21.60
CA PHE A 571 -8.96 5.47 -22.94
C PHE A 571 -8.76 3.96 -23.02
N LEU A 572 -9.67 3.29 -23.73
CA LEU A 572 -9.75 1.85 -23.82
C LEU A 572 -9.65 1.39 -25.28
N LYS A 573 -8.68 0.54 -25.55
CA LYS A 573 -8.55 -0.20 -26.81
C LYS A 573 -8.79 -1.68 -26.52
N MET A 574 -10.04 -2.11 -26.67
CA MET A 574 -10.46 -3.46 -26.33
C MET A 574 -10.51 -4.35 -27.58
N LYS A 575 -9.89 -5.53 -27.49
CA LYS A 575 -9.99 -6.62 -28.45
C LYS A 575 -10.66 -7.82 -27.78
N ILE A 576 -11.77 -8.23 -28.35
CA ILE A 576 -12.60 -9.33 -27.85
C ILE A 576 -12.45 -10.53 -28.77
N ARG A 577 -12.61 -11.74 -28.24
CA ARG A 577 -12.73 -12.94 -29.09
C ARG A 577 -13.94 -12.84 -30.02
N ASN A 578 -13.80 -13.37 -31.23
CA ASN A 578 -14.91 -13.41 -32.18
C ASN A 578 -15.90 -14.54 -31.88
N ASP A 579 -15.37 -15.76 -31.71
CA ASP A 579 -16.17 -16.98 -31.54
C ASP A 579 -15.92 -17.62 -30.17
N GLU A 580 -16.81 -18.55 -29.78
CA GLU A 580 -16.74 -19.32 -28.53
C GLU A 580 -15.40 -20.03 -28.31
N VAL A 581 -14.82 -20.54 -29.40
CA VAL A 581 -13.53 -21.26 -29.40
C VAL A 581 -12.35 -20.30 -29.27
N GLY A 582 -12.51 -19.03 -29.67
CA GLY A 582 -11.46 -18.01 -29.57
C GLY A 582 -10.40 -18.06 -30.68
N LYS A 583 -10.74 -18.41 -31.93
CA LYS A 583 -9.74 -18.50 -33.02
C LYS A 583 -9.04 -17.16 -33.35
N TYR A 584 -9.76 -16.05 -33.25
CA TYR A 584 -9.26 -14.72 -33.58
C TYR A 584 -9.85 -13.64 -32.66
N LEU A 585 -9.09 -12.57 -32.52
CA LEU A 585 -9.48 -11.34 -31.86
C LEU A 585 -10.12 -10.38 -32.85
N LYS A 586 -11.22 -9.75 -32.43
CA LYS A 586 -11.91 -8.66 -33.13
C LYS A 586 -11.87 -7.41 -32.25
N GLN A 587 -11.70 -6.24 -32.85
CA GLN A 587 -11.80 -4.97 -32.14
C GLN A 587 -13.24 -4.75 -31.65
N TYR A 588 -13.38 -4.23 -30.43
CA TYR A 588 -14.68 -3.78 -29.92
C TYR A 588 -15.01 -2.39 -30.48
N GLU A 589 -16.02 -2.32 -31.35
CA GLU A 589 -16.31 -1.16 -32.22
C GLU A 589 -17.27 -0.12 -31.61
N ARG A 590 -17.38 -0.06 -30.27
CA ARG A 590 -18.30 0.87 -29.58
C ARG A 590 -17.63 2.20 -29.25
N TYR A 591 -18.33 3.30 -29.55
CA TYR A 591 -17.97 4.64 -29.13
C TYR A 591 -18.86 5.13 -27.97
N PRO A 592 -18.34 5.92 -27.01
CA PRO A 592 -16.95 6.35 -26.89
C PRO A 592 -16.03 5.25 -26.33
N THR A 593 -14.77 5.23 -26.78
CA THR A 593 -13.72 4.31 -26.31
C THR A 593 -13.03 4.83 -25.03
N TYR A 594 -13.74 5.57 -24.18
CA TYR A 594 -13.19 6.12 -22.95
C TYR A 594 -14.26 6.19 -21.86
N TYR A 595 -13.80 6.25 -20.62
CA TYR A 595 -14.64 6.56 -19.45
C TYR A 595 -13.97 7.63 -18.59
N ARG A 596 -14.76 8.29 -17.76
CA ARG A 596 -14.25 9.25 -16.76
C ARG A 596 -14.34 8.63 -15.37
N ALA A 597 -13.29 8.75 -14.57
CA ALA A 597 -13.32 8.26 -13.20
C ALA A 597 -12.49 9.11 -12.23
N ALA A 598 -12.60 8.79 -10.95
CA ALA A 598 -11.91 9.49 -9.88
C ALA A 598 -10.45 9.04 -9.78
N SER A 599 -9.55 9.96 -9.45
CA SER A 599 -8.22 9.62 -8.97
C SER A 599 -8.14 9.87 -7.47
N ILE A 600 -7.00 9.53 -6.87
CA ILE A 600 -6.82 9.68 -5.42
C ILE A 600 -7.07 11.11 -4.91
N LYS A 601 -6.79 12.11 -5.75
CA LYS A 601 -7.00 13.54 -5.42
C LYS A 601 -8.48 13.95 -5.40
N HIS A 602 -9.34 13.16 -6.02
CA HIS A 602 -10.78 13.41 -6.10
C HIS A 602 -11.55 12.82 -4.92
N GLY A 603 -10.92 11.95 -4.13
CA GLY A 603 -11.47 11.43 -2.89
C GLY A 603 -11.48 12.45 -1.76
N HIS A 604 -11.89 11.97 -0.59
CA HIS A 604 -11.95 12.74 0.64
C HIS A 604 -11.48 11.91 1.82
N TRP A 605 -10.52 12.44 2.56
CA TRP A 605 -10.10 11.91 3.86
C TRP A 605 -10.99 12.49 4.95
N THR A 606 -11.56 11.63 5.79
CA THR A 606 -12.32 12.07 6.95
C THR A 606 -11.38 12.56 8.05
N GLN A 607 -11.88 13.47 8.88
CA GLN A 607 -11.29 13.73 10.19
C GLN A 607 -11.25 12.40 10.98
N PRO A 608 -10.24 12.16 11.83
CA PRO A 608 -10.21 10.94 12.62
C PRO A 608 -11.35 10.94 13.63
N TYR A 609 -12.02 9.80 13.79
CA TYR A 609 -13.14 9.69 14.72
C TYR A 609 -13.16 8.33 15.41
N TYR A 610 -13.79 8.27 16.57
CA TYR A 610 -14.04 7.04 17.28
C TYR A 610 -15.44 6.51 16.93
N ASP A 611 -15.51 5.31 16.36
CA ASP A 611 -16.80 4.70 15.99
C ASP A 611 -17.41 3.95 17.19
N CYS A 612 -18.13 4.68 18.06
CA CYS A 612 -18.74 4.14 19.28
C CYS A 612 -19.96 3.25 18.99
N ASP A 613 -20.86 3.71 18.11
CA ASP A 613 -22.12 3.04 17.80
C ASP A 613 -22.01 2.02 16.65
N GLY A 614 -20.97 2.14 15.82
CA GLY A 614 -20.77 1.25 14.69
C GLY A 614 -20.04 -0.03 15.05
N HIS A 615 -19.55 -0.68 14.01
CA HIS A 615 -18.93 -2.01 14.11
C HIS A 615 -17.46 -1.94 14.51
N LEU A 616 -16.80 -0.80 14.29
CA LEU A 616 -15.38 -0.62 14.55
C LEU A 616 -15.18 0.21 15.82
N LYS A 617 -15.18 -0.44 16.99
CA LYS A 617 -15.05 0.26 18.28
C LYS A 617 -13.59 0.68 18.58
N GLN A 618 -13.04 1.55 17.75
CA GLN A 618 -11.68 2.09 17.83
C GLN A 618 -11.58 3.44 17.10
N TRP A 619 -10.44 4.13 17.28
CA TRP A 619 -10.11 5.32 16.51
C TRP A 619 -9.76 4.97 15.06
N VAL A 620 -10.44 5.61 14.12
CA VAL A 620 -10.32 5.30 12.70
C VAL A 620 -10.19 6.55 11.84
N VAL A 621 -9.58 6.36 10.67
CA VAL A 621 -9.55 7.32 9.58
C VAL A 621 -10.13 6.65 8.34
N THR A 622 -11.06 7.33 7.67
CA THR A 622 -11.73 6.80 6.48
C THR A 622 -11.33 7.60 5.25
N TYR A 623 -10.99 6.91 4.17
CA TYR A 623 -10.84 7.50 2.85
C TYR A 623 -12.04 7.11 1.97
N ALA A 624 -12.63 8.09 1.31
CA ALA A 624 -13.85 7.96 0.53
C ALA A 624 -13.63 8.39 -0.93
N ALA A 625 -13.83 7.46 -1.88
CA ALA A 625 -13.65 7.66 -3.32
C ALA A 625 -14.99 7.66 -4.07
N PRO A 626 -15.34 8.72 -4.83
CA PRO A 626 -16.60 8.79 -5.57
C PRO A 626 -16.54 7.94 -6.85
N PHE A 627 -17.69 7.39 -7.27
CA PHE A 627 -17.83 6.72 -8.57
C PHE A 627 -19.03 7.26 -9.36
N PHE A 628 -18.93 7.13 -10.68
CA PHE A 628 -19.81 7.82 -11.63
C PHE A 628 -20.42 6.85 -12.63
N GLY A 629 -21.57 7.20 -13.18
CA GLY A 629 -22.22 6.41 -14.22
C GLY A 629 -22.94 7.29 -15.22
N TRP A 630 -23.18 6.76 -16.41
CA TRP A 630 -23.92 7.48 -17.43
C TRP A 630 -25.42 7.48 -17.10
N ASP A 631 -26.06 8.65 -17.13
CA ASP A 631 -27.52 8.76 -17.06
C ASP A 631 -28.08 8.87 -18.48
N ASN A 632 -28.71 7.80 -18.96
CA ASN A 632 -29.33 7.75 -20.28
C ASN A 632 -30.44 8.79 -20.47
N VAL A 633 -31.12 9.20 -19.39
CA VAL A 633 -32.25 10.15 -19.49
C VAL A 633 -31.73 11.57 -19.64
N LYS A 634 -30.73 11.94 -18.85
CA LYS A 634 -30.14 13.30 -18.86
C LYS A 634 -28.99 13.45 -19.85
N VAL A 635 -28.54 12.35 -20.46
CA VAL A 635 -27.41 12.28 -21.40
C VAL A 635 -26.16 12.96 -20.81
N LYS A 636 -25.89 12.69 -19.53
CA LYS A 636 -24.73 13.24 -18.83
C LYS A 636 -24.19 12.28 -17.80
N LEU A 637 -22.93 12.49 -17.43
CA LEU A 637 -22.31 11.80 -16.31
C LEU A 637 -23.00 12.21 -15.01
N GLU A 638 -23.21 11.24 -14.12
CA GLU A 638 -23.87 11.44 -12.84
C GLU A 638 -23.09 10.75 -11.72
N PHE A 639 -23.04 11.39 -10.55
CA PHE A 639 -22.58 10.76 -9.31
C PHE A 639 -23.51 9.59 -8.95
N LYS A 640 -22.94 8.39 -8.74
CA LYS A 640 -23.70 7.18 -8.40
C LYS A 640 -23.50 6.72 -6.97
N GLY A 641 -22.37 7.07 -6.35
CA GLY A 641 -22.06 6.66 -4.98
C GLY A 641 -20.59 6.84 -4.61
N VAL A 642 -20.20 6.21 -3.51
CA VAL A 642 -18.87 6.31 -2.90
C VAL A 642 -18.39 4.94 -2.44
N VAL A 643 -17.12 4.62 -2.67
CA VAL A 643 -16.42 3.51 -2.01
C VAL A 643 -15.59 4.08 -0.87
N ALA A 644 -15.74 3.57 0.34
CA ALA A 644 -14.95 4.00 1.48
C ALA A 644 -14.15 2.84 2.07
N VAL A 645 -12.92 3.13 2.51
CA VAL A 645 -12.05 2.22 3.26
C VAL A 645 -11.63 2.88 4.55
N THR A 646 -11.62 2.11 5.62
CA THR A 646 -11.37 2.60 6.97
C THR A 646 -10.17 1.87 7.57
N MET A 647 -9.21 2.66 8.05
CA MET A 647 -7.97 2.20 8.66
C MET A 647 -7.95 2.59 10.14
N SER A 648 -7.21 1.85 10.96
CA SER A 648 -7.02 2.18 12.38
C SER A 648 -6.03 3.33 12.51
N LEU A 649 -6.38 4.35 13.30
CA LEU A 649 -5.49 5.47 13.58
C LEU A 649 -4.21 5.01 14.30
N MET A 650 -4.29 3.93 15.09
CA MET A 650 -3.16 3.40 15.87
C MET A 650 -2.00 2.88 15.01
N GLN A 651 -2.26 2.60 13.72
CA GLN A 651 -1.24 2.16 12.77
C GLN A 651 -0.51 3.33 12.08
N LEU A 652 -0.93 4.58 12.32
CA LEU A 652 -0.32 5.77 11.75
C LEU A 652 0.90 6.18 12.59
N ASP A 653 2.04 6.44 11.95
CA ASP A 653 3.20 6.99 12.64
C ASP A 653 3.05 8.50 12.89
N ILE A 654 3.39 8.94 14.09
CA ILE A 654 3.37 10.35 14.47
C ILE A 654 4.69 11.03 14.08
N ASN A 655 4.61 12.19 13.44
CA ASN A 655 5.79 13.03 13.16
C ASN A 655 5.90 14.18 14.16
N GLN A 656 6.85 14.06 15.08
CA GLN A 656 7.11 15.09 16.10
C GLN A 656 8.16 16.14 15.69
N CYS A 657 8.86 15.91 14.58
CA CYS A 657 9.95 16.78 14.17
C CYS A 657 9.46 18.17 13.73
N PRO A 658 10.35 19.18 13.73
CA PRO A 658 10.01 20.50 13.22
C PRO A 658 9.66 20.48 11.73
N ASP A 659 8.62 21.20 11.35
CA ASP A 659 8.21 21.40 9.96
C ASP A 659 7.80 22.87 9.73
N LYS A 660 7.49 23.22 8.48
CA LYS A 660 7.06 24.56 8.08
C LYS A 660 5.80 24.96 8.85
N TYR A 661 5.74 26.24 9.23
CA TYR A 661 4.67 26.79 10.06
C TYR A 661 3.25 26.53 9.50
N TYR A 662 3.08 26.60 8.18
CA TYR A 662 1.77 26.43 7.52
C TYR A 662 1.29 24.98 7.39
N VAL A 663 2.13 23.99 7.71
CA VAL A 663 1.74 22.57 7.64
C VAL A 663 0.93 22.21 8.89
N PRO A 664 -0.31 21.73 8.75
CA PRO A 664 -1.16 21.36 9.88
C PRO A 664 -0.75 19.99 10.42
N ASN A 665 0.11 19.99 11.43
CA ASN A 665 0.52 18.80 12.18
C ASN A 665 0.45 19.17 13.67
N ALA A 666 -0.39 18.48 14.43
CA ALA A 666 -0.59 18.72 15.85
C ALA A 666 0.68 18.44 16.68
N PHE A 667 1.52 17.52 16.21
CA PHE A 667 2.69 17.03 16.93
C PHE A 667 4.00 17.70 16.51
N LYS A 668 3.98 18.61 15.53
CA LYS A 668 5.21 19.23 15.03
C LYS A 668 5.96 19.99 16.13
N SER A 669 7.29 19.94 16.10
CA SER A 669 8.17 20.60 17.08
C SER A 669 7.92 20.20 18.54
N THR A 670 7.32 19.04 18.78
CA THR A 670 7.14 18.46 20.14
C THR A 670 8.27 17.51 20.52
N ASP A 671 9.25 17.32 19.63
CA ASP A 671 10.46 16.56 19.89
C ASP A 671 11.25 17.12 21.09
N LYS A 672 11.95 16.22 21.78
CA LYS A 672 12.80 16.53 22.94
C LYS A 672 14.28 16.51 22.59
N CYS A 673 14.63 16.59 21.31
CA CYS A 673 16.01 16.73 20.88
C CYS A 673 16.61 18.05 21.37
N ASP A 674 17.88 18.03 21.75
CA ASP A 674 18.57 19.27 22.10
C ASP A 674 18.83 20.10 20.85
N ARG A 675 18.10 21.22 20.71
CA ARG A 675 18.16 22.10 19.53
C ARG A 675 19.50 22.79 19.32
N SER A 676 20.36 22.83 20.35
CA SER A 676 21.67 23.49 20.25
C SER A 676 22.73 22.58 19.63
N SER A 677 22.62 21.27 19.82
CA SER A 677 23.62 20.29 19.42
C SER A 677 23.11 19.23 18.44
N SER A 678 21.79 19.08 18.29
CA SER A 678 21.15 18.04 17.48
C SER A 678 19.92 18.53 16.72
N TYR A 679 19.47 17.75 15.74
CA TYR A 679 18.24 17.95 14.97
C TYR A 679 17.42 16.66 14.87
N CYS A 680 16.11 16.82 14.68
CA CYS A 680 15.16 15.71 14.64
C CYS A 680 15.00 15.14 13.22
N VAL A 681 14.95 13.81 13.09
CA VAL A 681 14.58 13.10 11.87
C VAL A 681 13.51 12.05 12.19
N PRO A 682 12.36 12.02 11.50
CA PRO A 682 11.29 11.07 11.80
C PRO A 682 11.68 9.63 11.42
N ILE A 683 11.18 8.66 12.18
CA ILE A 683 11.34 7.23 11.93
C ILE A 683 9.95 6.64 11.67
N GLN A 684 9.79 5.93 10.56
CA GLN A 684 8.55 5.23 10.24
C GLN A 684 8.52 3.85 10.93
N GLY A 685 7.32 3.33 11.19
CA GLY A 685 7.14 2.00 11.75
C GLY A 685 7.05 1.91 13.27
N ARG A 686 6.83 3.03 13.97
CA ARG A 686 6.72 3.09 15.43
C ARG A 686 5.27 3.15 15.90
N GLY A 687 4.31 3.24 14.98
CA GLY A 687 2.88 3.35 15.26
C GLY A 687 2.51 4.69 15.87
N PHE A 688 1.29 4.76 16.41
CA PHE A 688 0.72 5.98 16.98
C PHE A 688 1.24 6.22 18.41
N GLU A 689 2.56 6.39 18.53
CA GLU A 689 3.30 6.59 19.77
C GLU A 689 4.25 7.78 19.69
N ALA A 690 4.55 8.38 20.84
CA ALA A 690 5.60 9.39 20.95
C ALA A 690 7.00 8.73 20.87
N GLY A 691 7.99 9.51 20.45
CA GLY A 691 9.37 9.07 20.28
C GLY A 691 9.68 8.47 18.90
N GLY A 692 8.78 8.62 17.92
CA GLY A 692 8.96 8.18 16.52
C GLY A 692 10.00 8.98 15.72
N TYR A 693 11.14 9.31 16.31
CA TYR A 693 12.19 10.12 15.71
C TYR A 693 13.58 9.74 16.23
N LYS A 694 14.62 10.18 15.53
CA LYS A 694 16.02 10.17 15.99
C LYS A 694 16.54 11.59 16.13
N CYS A 695 17.34 11.82 17.16
CA CYS A 695 18.12 13.06 17.31
C CYS A 695 19.53 12.84 16.75
N GLU A 696 19.80 13.41 15.58
CA GLU A 696 21.11 13.37 14.93
C GLU A 696 21.92 14.62 15.26
N CYS A 697 23.22 14.48 15.46
CA CYS A 697 24.09 15.60 15.83
C CYS A 697 24.24 16.61 14.68
N LEU A 698 24.26 17.90 15.02
CA LEU A 698 24.53 18.98 14.09
C LEU A 698 25.98 18.98 13.61
N GLN A 699 26.25 19.70 12.51
CA GLN A 699 27.60 19.91 12.00
C GLN A 699 28.51 20.50 13.10
N GLY A 700 29.68 19.90 13.28
CA GLY A 700 30.64 20.31 14.32
C GLY A 700 30.35 19.74 15.72
N PHE A 701 29.31 18.90 15.85
CA PHE A 701 29.05 18.11 17.05
C PHE A 701 29.30 16.62 16.80
N GLU A 702 29.55 15.86 17.85
CA GLU A 702 29.82 14.43 17.83
C GLU A 702 29.02 13.69 18.90
N TYR A 703 28.68 12.44 18.59
CA TYR A 703 28.03 11.53 19.52
C TYR A 703 29.09 10.95 20.48
N PRO A 704 29.04 11.22 21.79
CA PRO A 704 30.18 10.99 22.68
C PRO A 704 30.23 9.59 23.31
N PHE A 705 29.24 8.72 23.12
CA PHE A 705 29.11 7.46 23.86
C PHE A 705 29.52 6.20 23.06
N GLU A 706 29.94 5.17 23.79
CA GLU A 706 30.28 3.82 23.27
C GLU A 706 29.00 2.99 22.99
N ASP A 707 28.15 3.46 22.08
CA ASP A 707 26.93 2.75 21.65
C ASP A 707 27.05 2.25 20.20
N GLN A 708 26.20 1.30 19.81
CA GLN A 708 26.14 0.81 18.41
C GLN A 708 25.47 1.80 17.45
N THR A 709 24.90 2.89 17.97
CA THR A 709 24.21 3.93 17.19
C THR A 709 24.99 5.24 17.27
N THR A 710 24.79 6.12 16.29
CA THR A 710 25.40 7.49 16.30
C THR A 710 24.35 8.60 16.53
N TYR A 711 23.23 8.24 17.15
CA TYR A 711 22.08 9.10 17.37
C TYR A 711 21.35 8.69 18.64
N TYR A 712 20.55 9.59 19.18
CA TYR A 712 19.66 9.27 20.30
C TYR A 712 18.29 8.85 19.79
N ASP A 713 17.81 7.68 20.22
CA ASP A 713 16.46 7.19 19.90
C ASP A 713 15.41 8.03 20.66
N GLY A 714 14.46 8.60 19.92
CA GLY A 714 13.41 9.45 20.46
C GLY A 714 12.56 8.78 21.54
N GLN A 715 12.30 7.47 21.46
CA GLN A 715 11.55 6.76 22.51
C GLN A 715 12.29 6.78 23.86
N ILE A 716 13.62 6.67 23.82
CA ILE A 716 14.45 6.76 25.02
C ILE A 716 14.48 8.20 25.53
N VAL A 717 14.65 9.18 24.65
CA VAL A 717 14.67 10.61 25.02
C VAL A 717 13.34 11.01 25.68
N GLU A 718 12.21 10.57 25.12
CA GLU A 718 10.87 10.80 25.65
C GLU A 718 10.67 10.13 27.03
N ALA A 719 11.11 8.88 27.21
CA ALA A 719 11.04 8.21 28.51
C ALA A 719 11.89 8.90 29.59
N GLU A 720 13.10 9.34 29.23
CA GLU A 720 14.00 10.07 30.14
C GLU A 720 13.49 11.47 30.46
N PHE A 721 12.76 12.08 29.52
CA PHE A 721 12.01 13.31 29.73
C PHE A 721 10.87 13.12 30.74
N GLN A 722 10.12 12.02 30.67
CA GLN A 722 9.10 11.71 31.69
C GLN A 722 9.73 11.54 33.07
N ASN A 723 10.88 10.86 33.18
CA ASN A 723 11.60 10.69 34.44
C ASN A 723 11.99 12.04 35.08
N ILE A 724 12.43 13.03 34.28
CA ILE A 724 12.77 14.35 34.82
C ILE A 724 11.53 15.14 35.25
N ILE A 725 10.34 14.92 34.68
CA ILE A 725 9.09 15.55 35.13
C ILE A 725 8.57 14.88 36.42
N GLU A 726 8.71 13.56 36.56
CA GLU A 726 8.25 12.80 37.73
C GLU A 726 9.23 12.77 38.92
N ASP A 727 10.39 13.42 38.81
CA ASP A 727 11.46 13.45 39.83
C ASP A 727 12.09 12.08 40.10
N LYS A 728 12.17 11.26 39.06
CA LYS A 728 12.83 9.96 39.07
C LYS A 728 14.30 10.09 38.65
N GLN A 729 15.05 9.00 38.77
CA GLN A 729 16.41 8.90 38.24
C GLN A 729 16.37 9.06 36.71
N THR A 730 17.22 9.91 36.15
CA THR A 730 17.20 10.26 34.72
C THR A 730 18.60 10.53 34.20
N ARG A 731 18.83 10.24 32.93
CA ARG A 731 20.05 10.60 32.19
C ARG A 731 19.79 11.65 31.10
N ILE A 732 18.72 12.45 31.23
CA ILE A 732 18.30 13.40 30.19
C ILE A 732 19.40 14.39 29.79
N ASP A 733 20.29 14.77 30.72
CA ASP A 733 21.39 15.72 30.45
C ASP A 733 22.44 15.16 29.48
N MET A 734 22.52 13.83 29.37
CA MET A 734 23.45 13.13 28.48
C MET A 734 22.97 13.09 27.02
N PHE A 735 21.70 13.40 26.73
CA PHE A 735 21.15 13.42 25.35
C PHE A 735 21.46 14.73 24.63
N LYS A 736 22.72 15.15 24.67
CA LYS A 736 23.26 16.32 23.98
C LYS A 736 24.53 15.91 23.26
N CYS A 737 24.66 16.31 22.01
CA CYS A 737 25.90 16.06 21.28
C CYS A 737 27.02 16.96 21.82
N ARG A 738 28.24 16.45 21.83
CA ARG A 738 29.42 17.18 22.30
C ARG A 738 30.01 18.00 21.16
N LEU A 739 30.58 19.18 21.45
CA LEU A 739 31.34 19.93 20.45
C LEU A 739 32.56 19.12 19.98
N ALA A 740 32.66 18.88 18.68
CA ALA A 740 33.73 18.10 18.09
C ALA A 740 35.09 18.78 18.30
N GLY A 741 36.07 18.04 18.81
CA GLY A 741 37.41 18.56 19.08
C GLY A 741 37.53 19.38 20.38
N GLY A 742 36.49 19.48 21.21
CA GLY A 742 36.55 20.17 22.50
C GLY A 742 37.57 19.57 23.49
N SER A 743 37.93 18.30 23.32
CA SER A 743 39.00 17.62 24.08
C SER A 743 40.41 17.83 23.49
N ALA A 744 40.52 18.44 22.30
CA ALA A 744 41.79 18.80 21.67
C ALA A 744 42.29 20.19 22.09
N VAL A 745 41.67 20.83 23.10
CA VAL A 745 42.36 21.88 23.87
C VAL A 745 43.47 21.19 24.66
N ARG A 746 44.55 20.83 23.96
CA ARG A 746 45.88 20.88 24.55
C ARG A 746 46.00 22.33 25.00
N ALA A 747 45.78 22.55 26.30
CA ALA A 747 46.18 23.79 26.90
C ALA A 747 47.67 23.90 26.59
N ASP A 748 48.00 24.76 25.62
CA ASP A 748 49.36 24.88 25.16
C ASP A 748 50.16 25.38 26.37
N LEU A 749 51.01 24.50 26.91
CA LEU A 749 51.78 24.75 28.12
C LEU A 749 52.58 26.05 28.00
N VAL A 750 52.92 26.45 26.78
CA VAL A 750 53.58 27.71 26.45
C VAL A 750 52.68 28.93 26.73
N LEU A 751 51.39 28.87 26.39
CA LEU A 751 50.43 29.96 26.64
C LEU A 751 50.08 30.11 28.12
N ILE A 752 49.95 28.99 28.84
CA ILE A 752 49.76 29.01 30.31
C ILE A 752 51.02 29.52 31.00
N MET A 753 52.21 29.07 30.60
CA MET A 753 53.48 29.57 31.13
C MET A 753 53.70 31.05 30.80
N ALA A 754 53.31 31.51 29.61
CA ALA A 754 53.41 32.91 29.23
C ALA A 754 52.47 33.79 30.06
N LEU A 755 51.21 33.36 30.28
CA LEU A 755 50.26 34.06 31.16
C LEU A 755 50.68 34.02 32.64
N ALA A 756 51.23 32.90 33.10
CA ALA A 756 51.77 32.77 34.45
C ALA A 756 53.00 33.69 34.64
N MET A 757 53.92 33.75 33.68
CA MET A 757 55.04 34.69 33.72
C MET A 757 54.56 36.15 33.65
N PHE A 758 53.55 36.47 32.86
CA PHE A 758 52.99 37.82 32.79
C PHE A 758 52.31 38.26 34.09
N MET A 759 51.68 37.33 34.81
CA MET A 759 51.13 37.59 36.14
C MET A 759 52.19 37.59 37.25
N TRP A 760 53.34 36.94 37.04
CA TRP A 760 54.46 36.94 37.99
C TRP A 760 55.37 38.18 37.86
N TRP A 761 55.25 38.92 36.74
CA TRP A 761 55.95 40.17 36.48
C TRP A 761 55.15 41.43 36.85
N ARG A 762 53.91 41.27 37.33
CA ARG A 762 53.16 42.29 38.08
C ARG A 762 53.26 41.99 39.56
#